data_AF-A0A1B6KGS5-F1
#
_entry.id   AF-A0A1B6KGS5-F1
#
_cell.length_a   1.000
_cell.length_b   1.000
_cell.length_c   1.000
_cell.angle_alpha   90.00
_cell.angle_beta   90.00
_cell.angle_gamma   90.00
#
_symmetry.space_group_name_H-M   'P 1'
#
loop_
_entity.id
_entity.type
_entity.pdbx_description
1 polymer ?
#
loop_
_entity_poly.entity_id
_entity_poly.type
_entity_poly.pdbx_seq_one_letter_code
_entity_poly.pdbx_strand_id
1 'polypeptide(L)'
;MADLLVVPLKKPNEVDIVQPLKNTINIIYSTSQKVEDYSEQVNDLSRLRSNAVWKSYEKYESSLEVIYSYYDQIVALESKIPPGELQIPFKWKDAFSKGSGIFGGKTSLTISQLGYERVSVLFNIAALQSSVAAAQSVDTDESLKLAAKLLQQSAGIFSHLKSNVMAALQQDPTPDLNPDTLAALSALMLAQAQEIFVHKAIHDNMKEAITAKLASQAYELYAEAMKLMQKENVRQLWDREWLPTVAGKQALFYGMAEYYQSLVCRSNKTVGEEIARLKSCLEYLKTAQLQSGKPNLGVDLVAKAQRHLAEAIKDNDFIYHERIPDIKTLQTVGRAVLAKAVPVSSRLSSSNRDLFEQLVPLAVHQAMTAYDNRKSELVNSEVGKLRDATQLLNSVLASLNLPAALEDDSGQALPRSLMDKSTAVQNLGGVGAINTMLRELPELLTRNREILDETERLLNDEKQSDDQLREQFKERWKRIPSAKLTETFRSNALKYRSIIDNATQADRSVRDKYEAHKRGMELLSEGPAVMAASVPHGGGGGTMVNNTSSVARLRALLEQVETMKAERDAIECELKSATVDMKETFLAALHDGNVKEHALSVETLGRAYGPLQHQVKDSLGKQEGLMADIQKTNSEFVSERSGQGHAAQRREAVMKELAAAHDAFMELLSNLREGTKFYNDLTQILIAFQNKVSDFCFARKTEKEELMKDLTRGLGAVAQAVAPNLPQHHGGVGGMTSDLRREPPQRPIPPTAAPAGAGYSGGLPYPMQPQNMPIPYAVPPQTPYPQYPVPQMPQGYYTLPFPSGGYQPPPQQYPGYQQQYPQYPGYPQPGQQPPQQNPPWQ
;
A
#
# COMPACT_ATOMS: atom_id res chain seq x y z
N MET A 1 -15.25 -35.56 28.85
CA MET A 1 -14.21 -34.58 28.43
C MET A 1 -12.86 -35.02 28.96
N ALA A 2 -11.78 -34.79 28.21
CA ALA A 2 -10.41 -35.00 28.69
C ALA A 2 -9.94 -33.78 29.51
N ASP A 3 -9.18 -34.01 30.57
CA ASP A 3 -8.66 -32.98 31.49
C ASP A 3 -7.43 -32.27 30.86
N LEU A 4 -7.66 -31.52 29.77
CA LEU A 4 -6.62 -30.86 28.98
C LEU A 4 -6.17 -29.53 29.61
N LEU A 5 -4.86 -29.27 29.62
CA LEU A 5 -4.35 -27.94 29.95
C LEU A 5 -4.59 -26.98 28.78
N VAL A 6 -4.94 -25.74 29.11
CA VAL A 6 -5.31 -24.68 28.16
C VAL A 6 -4.34 -23.52 28.33
N VAL A 7 -3.77 -23.04 27.23
CA VAL A 7 -2.87 -21.88 27.26
C VAL A 7 -3.71 -20.60 27.43
N PRO A 8 -3.38 -19.71 28.39
CA PRO A 8 -4.08 -18.43 28.54
C PRO A 8 -3.84 -17.51 27.35
N LEU A 9 -4.82 -16.65 27.04
CA LEU A 9 -4.70 -15.61 26.02
C LEU A 9 -3.85 -14.43 26.54
N LYS A 10 -2.93 -13.93 25.69
CA LYS A 10 -2.31 -12.61 25.86
C LYS A 10 -3.42 -11.55 25.85
N LYS A 11 -3.32 -10.59 26.77
CA LYS A 11 -4.30 -9.50 26.89
C LYS A 11 -3.77 -8.27 26.13
N PRO A 12 -4.52 -7.71 25.17
CA PRO A 12 -4.08 -6.51 24.46
C PRO A 12 -4.22 -5.26 25.33
N ASN A 13 -3.81 -4.14 24.76
CA ASN A 13 -4.29 -2.80 25.10
C ASN A 13 -5.04 -2.23 23.88
N GLU A 14 -5.97 -1.30 24.15
CA GLU A 14 -6.65 -0.54 23.10
C GLU A 14 -5.65 0.43 22.45
N VAL A 15 -5.70 0.53 21.13
CA VAL A 15 -4.79 1.33 20.28
C VAL A 15 -5.59 1.76 19.06
N ASP A 16 -5.54 3.04 18.71
CA ASP A 16 -6.06 3.51 17.42
C ASP A 16 -5.17 2.99 16.29
N ILE A 17 -5.77 2.21 15.39
CA ILE A 17 -5.12 1.78 14.14
C ILE A 17 -5.61 2.59 12.94
N VAL A 18 -6.66 3.40 13.09
CA VAL A 18 -7.37 4.06 12.00
C VAL A 18 -6.60 5.26 11.48
N GLN A 19 -6.27 6.24 12.33
CA GLN A 19 -5.56 7.44 11.88
C GLN A 19 -4.14 7.12 11.36
N PRO A 20 -3.31 6.29 12.03
CA PRO A 20 -2.00 5.95 11.51
C PRO A 20 -2.09 5.24 10.16
N LEU A 21 -2.98 4.25 10.01
CA LEU A 21 -3.07 3.48 8.78
C LEU A 21 -3.61 4.29 7.60
N LYS A 22 -4.62 5.14 7.80
CA LYS A 22 -5.07 6.08 6.75
C LYS A 22 -3.94 7.01 6.32
N ASN A 23 -3.20 7.58 7.28
CA ASN A 23 -2.10 8.49 6.97
C ASN A 23 -0.97 7.77 6.21
N THR A 24 -0.56 6.57 6.63
CA THR A 24 0.47 5.78 5.93
C THR A 24 0.00 5.36 4.53
N ILE A 25 -1.23 4.90 4.35
CA ILE A 25 -1.78 4.57 3.02
C ILE A 25 -1.78 5.82 2.13
N ASN A 26 -2.26 6.96 2.63
CA ASN A 26 -2.31 8.20 1.88
C ASN A 26 -0.90 8.69 1.50
N ILE A 27 0.10 8.60 2.38
CA ILE A 27 1.48 9.03 2.11
C ILE A 27 2.16 8.14 1.05
N ILE A 28 1.90 6.83 1.07
CA ILE A 28 2.57 5.86 0.19
C ILE A 28 1.89 5.75 -1.19
N TYR A 29 0.55 5.85 -1.24
CA TYR A 29 -0.25 5.49 -2.42
C TYR A 29 -1.04 6.64 -3.07
N SER A 30 -1.04 7.86 -2.50
CA SER A 30 -1.68 9.01 -3.16
C SER A 30 -0.85 9.51 -4.34
N THR A 31 -1.08 8.94 -5.52
CA THR A 31 -0.59 9.52 -6.78
C THR A 31 -1.31 10.84 -7.08
N SER A 32 -0.70 11.68 -7.91
CA SER A 32 -1.24 12.99 -8.31
C SER A 32 -2.52 12.92 -9.17
N GLN A 33 -2.94 11.72 -9.61
CA GLN A 33 -4.05 11.53 -10.56
C GLN A 33 -5.26 10.77 -9.97
N LYS A 34 -5.07 9.97 -8.91
CA LYS A 34 -6.15 9.33 -8.15
C LYS A 34 -5.74 9.18 -6.68
N VAL A 35 -6.60 9.68 -5.79
CA VAL A 35 -6.59 9.31 -4.37
C VAL A 35 -7.76 8.35 -4.16
N GLU A 36 -7.47 7.07 -3.95
CA GLU A 36 -8.47 6.07 -3.58
C GLU A 36 -8.69 6.11 -2.06
N ASP A 37 -9.95 6.27 -1.63
CA ASP A 37 -10.26 6.34 -0.20
C ASP A 37 -10.41 4.95 0.43
N TYR A 38 -9.35 4.51 1.12
CA TYR A 38 -9.33 3.26 1.88
C TYR A 38 -10.02 3.36 3.27
N SER A 39 -10.81 4.43 3.51
CA SER A 39 -11.44 4.71 4.80
C SER A 39 -12.35 3.59 5.33
N GLU A 40 -13.10 2.93 4.46
CA GLU A 40 -14.00 1.85 4.86
C GLU A 40 -13.21 0.59 5.27
N GLN A 41 -12.20 0.24 4.47
CA GLN A 41 -11.31 -0.90 4.63
C GLN A 41 -10.51 -0.81 5.94
N VAL A 42 -10.01 0.38 6.28
CA VAL A 42 -9.33 0.65 7.55
C VAL A 42 -10.30 0.57 8.74
N ASN A 43 -11.54 1.06 8.59
CA ASN A 43 -12.58 0.93 9.62
C ASN A 43 -13.00 -0.55 9.81
N ASP A 44 -13.11 -1.32 8.73
CA ASP A 44 -13.36 -2.77 8.75
C ASP A 44 -12.24 -3.51 9.49
N LEU A 45 -10.97 -3.18 9.24
CA LEU A 45 -9.83 -3.75 9.95
C LEU A 45 -9.86 -3.41 11.45
N SER A 46 -10.22 -2.18 11.83
CA SER A 46 -10.33 -1.76 13.24
C SER A 46 -11.46 -2.48 13.98
N ARG A 47 -12.60 -2.66 13.32
CA ARG A 47 -13.73 -3.48 13.79
C ARG A 47 -13.35 -4.96 13.91
N LEU A 48 -12.63 -5.50 12.94
CA LEU A 48 -12.14 -6.88 12.94
C LEU A 48 -11.13 -7.13 14.06
N ARG A 49 -10.13 -6.24 14.24
CA ARG A 49 -9.22 -6.24 15.40
C ARG A 49 -10.01 -6.28 16.70
N SER A 50 -10.92 -5.34 16.88
CA SER A 50 -11.70 -5.18 18.11
C SER A 50 -12.51 -6.43 18.46
N ASN A 51 -13.08 -7.11 17.46
CA ASN A 51 -13.76 -8.38 17.68
C ASN A 51 -12.76 -9.51 18.03
N ALA A 52 -11.71 -9.68 17.23
CA ALA A 52 -10.72 -10.75 17.38
C ALA A 52 -9.94 -10.70 18.70
N VAL A 53 -9.66 -9.50 19.23
CA VAL A 53 -8.79 -9.32 20.41
C VAL A 53 -9.54 -9.00 21.72
N TRP A 54 -10.82 -8.60 21.64
CA TRP A 54 -11.65 -8.29 22.83
C TRP A 54 -12.94 -9.10 22.97
N LYS A 55 -13.42 -9.80 21.94
CA LYS A 55 -14.69 -10.57 21.99
C LYS A 55 -14.51 -12.07 21.83
N SER A 56 -13.42 -12.55 21.20
CA SER A 56 -13.11 -13.98 21.05
C SER A 56 -12.67 -14.70 22.34
N TYR A 57 -13.32 -14.42 23.47
CA TYR A 57 -13.16 -15.15 24.74
C TYR A 57 -14.08 -16.38 24.84
N GLU A 58 -15.02 -16.53 23.92
CA GLU A 58 -15.92 -17.68 23.82
C GLU A 58 -15.21 -18.90 23.21
N LYS A 59 -15.57 -20.11 23.65
CA LYS A 59 -14.87 -21.37 23.32
C LYS A 59 -15.45 -22.08 22.09
N TYR A 60 -15.80 -21.34 21.05
CA TYR A 60 -16.46 -21.87 19.85
C TYR A 60 -15.55 -21.81 18.61
N GLU A 61 -15.80 -22.69 17.63
CA GLU A 61 -15.04 -22.69 16.36
C GLU A 61 -15.28 -21.41 15.54
N SER A 62 -16.48 -20.81 15.64
CA SER A 62 -16.78 -19.49 15.07
C SER A 62 -15.89 -18.38 15.64
N SER A 63 -15.43 -18.49 16.89
CA SER A 63 -14.51 -17.53 17.52
C SER A 63 -13.09 -17.63 16.95
N LEU A 64 -12.71 -18.79 16.40
CA LEU A 64 -11.44 -19.00 15.69
C LEU A 64 -11.43 -18.29 14.33
N GLU A 65 -12.49 -18.43 13.52
CA GLU A 65 -12.56 -17.77 12.20
C GLU A 65 -12.40 -16.24 12.27
N VAL A 66 -12.90 -15.59 13.34
CA VAL A 66 -12.73 -14.14 13.55
C VAL A 66 -11.25 -13.76 13.75
N ILE A 67 -10.51 -14.53 14.55
CA ILE A 67 -9.09 -14.24 14.82
C ILE A 67 -8.16 -14.74 13.70
N TYR A 68 -8.51 -15.84 13.01
CA TYR A 68 -7.88 -16.24 11.75
C TYR A 68 -8.02 -15.14 10.69
N SER A 69 -9.24 -14.64 10.49
CA SER A 69 -9.51 -13.53 9.55
C SER A 69 -8.66 -12.31 9.89
N TYR A 70 -8.54 -11.95 11.17
CA TYR A 70 -7.72 -10.81 11.58
C TYR A 70 -6.22 -11.03 11.32
N TYR A 71 -5.70 -12.23 11.63
CA TYR A 71 -4.31 -12.60 11.34
C TYR A 71 -4.01 -12.53 9.84
N ASP A 72 -4.89 -13.09 9.00
CA ASP A 72 -4.72 -13.08 7.54
C ASP A 72 -4.73 -11.65 6.97
N GLN A 73 -5.56 -10.73 7.51
CA GLN A 73 -5.48 -9.30 7.13
C GLN A 73 -4.16 -8.64 7.57
N ILE A 74 -3.60 -8.97 8.75
CA ILE A 74 -2.30 -8.43 9.16
C ILE A 74 -1.21 -8.92 8.20
N VAL A 75 -1.19 -10.21 7.86
CA VAL A 75 -0.23 -10.79 6.89
C VAL A 75 -0.36 -10.12 5.52
N ALA A 76 -1.60 -9.92 5.04
CA ALA A 76 -1.86 -9.23 3.77
C ALA A 76 -1.43 -7.75 3.79
N LEU A 77 -1.54 -7.06 4.92
CA LEU A 77 -1.15 -5.66 5.06
C LEU A 77 0.38 -5.48 5.21
N GLU A 78 1.02 -6.36 5.98
CA GLU A 78 2.47 -6.35 6.25
C GLU A 78 3.31 -6.64 5.01
N SER A 79 2.77 -7.34 4.00
CA SER A 79 3.43 -7.55 2.71
C SER A 79 3.35 -6.35 1.76
N LYS A 80 2.47 -5.39 2.03
CA LYS A 80 2.19 -4.22 1.16
C LYS A 80 2.91 -2.97 1.64
N ILE A 81 2.80 -2.68 2.94
CA ILE A 81 3.42 -1.51 3.57
C ILE A 81 4.90 -1.80 3.87
N PRO A 82 5.85 -0.92 3.48
CA PRO A 82 7.27 -1.12 3.77
C PRO A 82 7.56 -1.20 5.28
N PRO A 83 8.50 -2.06 5.72
CA PRO A 83 8.86 -2.19 7.12
C PRO A 83 9.28 -0.86 7.76
N GLY A 84 8.55 -0.43 8.79
CA GLY A 84 8.83 0.79 9.56
C GLY A 84 8.00 2.02 9.18
N GLU A 85 7.28 2.02 8.04
CA GLU A 85 6.43 3.16 7.65
C GLU A 85 5.15 3.26 8.52
N LEU A 86 4.53 2.12 8.84
CA LEU A 86 3.36 2.09 9.75
C LEU A 86 3.80 1.94 11.20
N GLN A 87 3.75 3.05 11.94
CA GLN A 87 4.06 3.11 13.37
C GLN A 87 2.77 3.12 14.20
N ILE A 88 2.34 1.94 14.69
CA ILE A 88 1.18 1.78 15.57
C ILE A 88 1.64 1.12 16.87
N PRO A 89 1.50 1.77 18.06
CA PRO A 89 2.09 1.31 19.32
C PRO A 89 1.33 0.13 19.94
N PHE A 90 1.39 -1.04 19.29
CA PHE A 90 0.78 -2.28 19.76
C PHE A 90 1.36 -2.69 21.11
N LYS A 91 0.51 -2.77 22.13
CA LYS A 91 0.87 -3.17 23.49
C LYS A 91 0.14 -4.43 23.89
N TRP A 92 0.89 -5.42 24.36
CA TRP A 92 0.36 -6.68 24.86
C TRP A 92 0.93 -7.02 26.24
N LYS A 93 0.13 -7.72 27.04
CA LYS A 93 0.53 -8.30 28.32
C LYS A 93 1.05 -9.72 28.12
N ASP A 94 1.87 -10.16 29.05
CA ASP A 94 2.26 -11.57 29.17
C ASP A 94 1.04 -12.44 29.57
N ALA A 95 0.90 -13.61 28.96
CA ALA A 95 -0.22 -14.52 29.15
C ALA A 95 -0.24 -15.20 30.54
N PHE A 96 0.93 -15.39 31.16
CA PHE A 96 1.10 -16.06 32.46
C PHE A 96 1.26 -15.07 33.64
N SER A 97 1.32 -13.76 33.36
CA SER A 97 1.54 -12.69 34.36
C SER A 97 0.44 -12.60 35.43
N LYS A 98 0.73 -13.10 36.63
CA LYS A 98 -0.19 -13.26 37.78
C LYS A 98 -0.43 -11.99 38.60
N GLY A 99 -0.62 -10.85 37.93
CA GLY A 99 -1.16 -9.60 38.50
C GLY A 99 -0.27 -8.81 39.50
N SER A 100 0.64 -9.45 40.24
CA SER A 100 1.44 -8.81 41.29
C SER A 100 2.85 -8.43 40.80
N GLY A 101 2.99 -7.22 40.28
CA GLY A 101 4.26 -6.68 39.75
C GLY A 101 5.30 -6.29 40.81
N ILE A 102 5.63 -7.18 41.74
CA ILE A 102 6.61 -6.94 42.83
C ILE A 102 7.92 -7.71 42.60
N PHE A 103 7.89 -8.85 41.90
CA PHE A 103 9.08 -9.67 41.63
C PHE A 103 9.22 -10.08 40.15
N GLY A 104 10.09 -9.36 39.43
CA GLY A 104 10.89 -9.91 38.32
C GLY A 104 10.19 -10.35 37.02
N GLY A 105 9.70 -9.42 36.19
CA GLY A 105 9.37 -9.74 34.79
C GLY A 105 8.79 -8.58 33.96
N LYS A 106 8.99 -8.58 32.64
CA LYS A 106 8.28 -7.70 31.70
C LYS A 106 6.81 -8.16 31.58
N THR A 107 5.92 -7.63 32.43
CA THR A 107 4.49 -8.01 32.44
C THR A 107 3.69 -7.47 31.24
N SER A 108 4.23 -6.47 30.53
CA SER A 108 3.73 -6.00 29.24
C SER A 108 4.86 -5.41 28.40
N LEU A 109 4.71 -5.47 27.09
CA LEU A 109 5.64 -4.90 26.11
C LEU A 109 4.85 -4.12 25.05
N THR A 110 5.43 -3.03 24.55
CA THR A 110 4.88 -2.20 23.47
C THR A 110 5.90 -2.17 22.33
N ILE A 111 5.48 -2.48 21.11
CA ILE A 111 6.31 -2.36 19.90
C ILE A 111 5.45 -1.75 18.79
N SER A 112 5.99 -0.77 18.08
CA SER A 112 5.22 0.02 17.11
C SER A 112 5.02 -0.65 15.72
N GLN A 113 5.25 -1.95 15.60
CA GLN A 113 5.39 -2.66 14.32
C GLN A 113 4.33 -3.77 14.14
N LEU A 114 3.81 -3.96 12.93
CA LEU A 114 2.83 -5.01 12.58
C LEU A 114 3.30 -6.42 12.96
N GLY A 115 4.60 -6.73 12.80
CA GLY A 115 5.15 -8.05 13.15
C GLY A 115 4.93 -8.45 14.62
N TYR A 116 4.86 -7.48 15.55
CA TYR A 116 4.56 -7.77 16.96
C TYR A 116 3.07 -8.05 17.20
N GLU A 117 2.18 -7.33 16.52
CA GLU A 117 0.74 -7.63 16.52
C GLU A 117 0.51 -9.02 15.92
N ARG A 118 1.11 -9.32 14.75
CA ARG A 118 1.04 -10.63 14.09
C ARG A 118 1.49 -11.77 15.00
N VAL A 119 2.65 -11.64 15.64
CA VAL A 119 3.18 -12.63 16.61
C VAL A 119 2.24 -12.80 17.81
N SER A 120 1.69 -11.72 18.36
CA SER A 120 0.82 -11.77 19.54
C SER A 120 -0.57 -12.33 19.23
N VAL A 121 -1.14 -11.99 18.08
CA VAL A 121 -2.40 -12.57 17.56
C VAL A 121 -2.19 -14.05 17.26
N LEU A 122 -1.08 -14.45 16.65
CA LEU A 122 -0.77 -15.85 16.34
C LEU A 122 -0.56 -16.72 17.60
N PHE A 123 0.02 -16.16 18.66
CA PHE A 123 0.03 -16.81 19.98
C PHE A 123 -1.40 -17.02 20.50
N ASN A 124 -2.26 -15.99 20.42
CA ASN A 124 -3.65 -16.08 20.84
C ASN A 124 -4.48 -17.07 20.01
N ILE A 125 -4.15 -17.27 18.73
CA ILE A 125 -4.73 -18.33 17.91
C ILE A 125 -4.38 -19.70 18.50
N ALA A 126 -3.11 -20.00 18.75
CA ALA A 126 -2.69 -21.29 19.31
C ALA A 126 -3.29 -21.54 20.70
N ALA A 127 -3.41 -20.48 21.52
CA ALA A 127 -4.05 -20.54 22.83
C ALA A 127 -5.57 -20.78 22.72
N LEU A 128 -6.29 -20.07 21.84
CA LEU A 128 -7.72 -20.29 21.62
C LEU A 128 -8.00 -21.69 21.04
N GLN A 129 -7.17 -22.18 20.11
CA GLN A 129 -7.23 -23.56 19.62
C GLN A 129 -7.13 -24.58 20.77
N SER A 130 -6.23 -24.37 21.74
CA SER A 130 -6.13 -25.24 22.93
C SER A 130 -7.40 -25.18 23.81
N SER A 131 -8.02 -24.00 23.93
CA SER A 131 -9.25 -23.79 24.71
C SER A 131 -10.48 -24.43 24.05
N VAL A 132 -10.61 -24.33 22.72
CA VAL A 132 -11.68 -24.97 21.94
C VAL A 132 -11.49 -26.49 21.92
N ALA A 133 -10.25 -26.99 21.82
CA ALA A 133 -9.94 -28.42 21.94
C ALA A 133 -10.30 -28.99 23.33
N ALA A 134 -9.99 -28.27 24.40
CA ALA A 134 -10.34 -28.66 25.78
C ALA A 134 -11.86 -28.58 26.08
N ALA A 135 -12.62 -27.85 25.28
CA ALA A 135 -14.08 -27.81 25.35
C ALA A 135 -14.77 -28.95 24.58
N GLN A 136 -14.02 -29.76 23.81
CA GLN A 136 -14.60 -30.88 23.06
C GLN A 136 -14.99 -32.04 23.97
N SER A 137 -16.03 -32.76 23.55
CA SER A 137 -16.32 -34.06 24.13
C SER A 137 -15.25 -35.09 23.75
N VAL A 138 -15.23 -36.21 24.49
CA VAL A 138 -14.50 -37.45 24.12
C VAL A 138 -15.47 -38.55 23.69
N ASP A 139 -16.75 -38.23 23.59
CA ASP A 139 -17.87 -39.17 23.42
C ASP A 139 -18.42 -39.15 21.97
N THR A 140 -17.83 -38.35 21.06
CA THR A 140 -18.15 -38.38 19.61
C THR A 140 -16.90 -38.33 18.75
N ASP A 141 -16.97 -38.93 17.56
CA ASP A 141 -15.88 -39.00 16.59
C ASP A 141 -15.47 -37.62 16.05
N GLU A 142 -16.43 -36.73 15.82
CA GLU A 142 -16.22 -35.37 15.30
C GLU A 142 -15.48 -34.50 16.32
N SER A 143 -15.88 -34.56 17.59
CA SER A 143 -15.29 -33.77 18.67
C SER A 143 -13.85 -34.22 18.99
N LEU A 144 -13.60 -35.54 18.96
CA LEU A 144 -12.25 -36.12 19.03
C LEU A 144 -11.37 -35.72 17.82
N LYS A 145 -11.91 -35.77 16.59
CA LYS A 145 -11.21 -35.30 15.38
C LYS A 145 -10.86 -33.82 15.45
N LEU A 146 -11.80 -32.98 15.90
CA LEU A 146 -11.61 -31.53 16.03
C LEU A 146 -10.57 -31.20 17.10
N ALA A 147 -10.64 -31.82 18.29
CA ALA A 147 -9.62 -31.65 19.32
C ALA A 147 -8.22 -32.05 18.84
N ALA A 148 -8.09 -33.21 18.19
CA ALA A 148 -6.81 -33.66 17.63
C ALA A 148 -6.28 -32.73 16.54
N LYS A 149 -7.14 -32.18 15.67
CA LYS A 149 -6.77 -31.16 14.66
C LYS A 149 -6.24 -29.89 15.33
N LEU A 150 -7.01 -29.30 16.24
CA LEU A 150 -6.70 -28.02 16.87
C LEU A 150 -5.44 -28.07 17.74
N LEU A 151 -5.21 -29.16 18.48
CA LEU A 151 -3.99 -29.34 19.29
C LEU A 151 -2.73 -29.50 18.43
N GLN A 152 -2.83 -30.18 17.29
CA GLN A 152 -1.72 -30.31 16.32
C GLN A 152 -1.40 -28.99 15.60
N GLN A 153 -2.42 -28.19 15.28
CA GLN A 153 -2.25 -26.82 14.77
C GLN A 153 -1.60 -25.91 15.83
N SER A 154 -2.09 -25.95 17.06
CA SER A 154 -1.55 -25.17 18.19
C SER A 154 -0.07 -25.52 18.47
N ALA A 155 0.26 -26.82 18.51
CA ALA A 155 1.64 -27.30 18.63
C ALA A 155 2.56 -26.78 17.50
N GLY A 156 2.05 -26.77 16.27
CA GLY A 156 2.75 -26.26 15.09
C GLY A 156 2.96 -24.76 15.11
N ILE A 157 1.95 -23.98 15.52
CA ILE A 157 2.04 -22.53 15.66
C ILE A 157 3.08 -22.15 16.73
N PHE A 158 3.07 -22.79 17.91
CA PHE A 158 4.10 -22.52 18.92
C PHE A 158 5.52 -22.87 18.43
N SER A 159 5.67 -23.93 17.61
CA SER A 159 6.95 -24.29 16.98
C SER A 159 7.42 -23.27 15.93
N HIS A 160 6.48 -22.73 15.13
CA HIS A 160 6.76 -21.65 14.19
C HIS A 160 7.15 -20.36 14.92
N LEU A 161 6.39 -19.96 15.95
CA LEU A 161 6.69 -18.79 16.78
C LEU A 161 8.08 -18.90 17.42
N LYS A 162 8.41 -20.04 18.04
CA LYS A 162 9.75 -20.34 18.62
C LYS A 162 10.88 -20.00 17.65
N SER A 163 10.68 -20.28 16.37
CA SER A 163 11.71 -20.18 15.33
C SER A 163 11.82 -18.78 14.71
N ASN A 164 10.77 -17.96 14.79
CA ASN A 164 10.66 -16.68 14.07
C ASN A 164 10.55 -15.44 14.99
N VAL A 165 10.16 -15.60 16.26
CA VAL A 165 9.88 -14.49 17.19
C VAL A 165 11.05 -13.51 17.35
N MET A 166 12.30 -14.00 17.36
CA MET A 166 13.49 -13.14 17.54
C MET A 166 13.74 -12.25 16.32
N ALA A 167 13.55 -12.77 15.10
CA ALA A 167 13.67 -12.00 13.87
C ALA A 167 12.54 -10.98 13.72
N ALA A 168 11.32 -11.32 14.17
CA ALA A 168 10.14 -10.47 14.07
C ALA A 168 10.08 -9.32 15.10
N LEU A 169 10.73 -9.47 16.27
CA LEU A 169 10.67 -8.46 17.35
C LEU A 169 11.96 -7.65 17.50
N GLN A 170 13.12 -8.21 17.12
CA GLN A 170 14.45 -7.59 17.22
C GLN A 170 14.85 -7.13 18.64
N GLN A 171 14.16 -7.61 19.69
CA GLN A 171 14.39 -7.31 21.10
C GLN A 171 13.80 -8.41 22.01
N ASP A 172 14.18 -8.43 23.30
CA ASP A 172 13.67 -9.41 24.26
C ASP A 172 12.14 -9.32 24.44
N PRO A 173 11.40 -10.43 24.32
CA PRO A 173 9.95 -10.44 24.29
C PRO A 173 9.35 -10.47 25.71
N THR A 174 8.03 -10.69 25.82
CA THR A 174 7.41 -11.14 27.06
C THR A 174 7.71 -12.64 27.31
N PRO A 175 7.79 -13.11 28.57
CA PRO A 175 8.17 -14.49 28.90
C PRO A 175 7.38 -15.61 28.21
N ASP A 176 6.09 -15.40 27.94
CA ASP A 176 5.24 -16.28 27.13
C ASP A 176 5.73 -16.52 25.69
N LEU A 177 6.40 -15.53 25.11
CA LEU A 177 6.96 -15.50 23.77
C LEU A 177 8.46 -15.86 23.72
N ASN A 178 9.07 -16.24 24.85
CA ASN A 178 10.44 -16.76 24.83
C ASN A 178 10.52 -18.11 24.08
N PRO A 179 11.57 -18.37 23.27
CA PRO A 179 11.69 -19.62 22.51
C PRO A 179 11.62 -20.91 23.33
N ASP A 180 12.08 -20.91 24.58
CA ASP A 180 11.97 -22.07 25.47
C ASP A 180 10.54 -22.29 26.01
N THR A 181 9.81 -21.21 26.34
CA THR A 181 8.39 -21.28 26.70
C THR A 181 7.56 -21.82 25.53
N LEU A 182 7.81 -21.29 24.33
CA LEU A 182 7.17 -21.73 23.09
C LEU A 182 7.51 -23.18 22.74
N ALA A 183 8.74 -23.64 23.02
CA ALA A 183 9.11 -25.05 22.88
C ALA A 183 8.33 -25.96 23.84
N ALA A 184 8.20 -25.56 25.11
CA ALA A 184 7.45 -26.31 26.11
C ALA A 184 5.94 -26.36 25.80
N LEU A 185 5.35 -25.25 25.35
CA LEU A 185 3.96 -25.19 24.89
C LEU A 185 3.71 -26.07 23.66
N SER A 186 4.62 -26.02 22.67
CA SER A 186 4.55 -26.88 21.48
C SER A 186 4.55 -28.37 21.84
N ALA A 187 5.45 -28.80 22.73
CA ALA A 187 5.52 -30.19 23.20
C ALA A 187 4.29 -30.60 24.02
N LEU A 188 3.77 -29.71 24.89
CA LEU A 188 2.57 -29.97 25.68
C LEU A 188 1.32 -30.16 24.81
N MET A 189 1.11 -29.31 23.81
CA MET A 189 0.01 -29.44 22.85
C MET A 189 0.14 -30.71 21.99
N LEU A 190 1.36 -31.10 21.62
CA LEU A 190 1.63 -32.32 20.87
C LEU A 190 1.34 -33.59 21.71
N ALA A 191 1.69 -33.58 23.01
CA ALA A 191 1.36 -34.65 23.94
C ALA A 191 -0.17 -34.78 24.14
N GLN A 192 -0.86 -33.64 24.32
CA GLN A 192 -2.33 -33.59 24.41
C GLN A 192 -3.02 -34.10 23.13
N ALA A 193 -2.46 -33.79 21.94
CA ALA A 193 -2.98 -34.34 20.68
C ALA A 193 -2.86 -35.87 20.63
N GLN A 194 -1.74 -36.45 21.09
CA GLN A 194 -1.56 -37.90 21.14
C GLN A 194 -2.50 -38.55 22.18
N GLU A 195 -2.76 -37.90 23.32
CA GLU A 195 -3.81 -38.31 24.27
C GLU A 195 -5.19 -38.42 23.61
N ILE A 196 -5.58 -37.43 22.79
CA ILE A 196 -6.86 -37.50 22.06
C ILE A 196 -6.86 -38.66 21.05
N PHE A 197 -5.73 -38.98 20.40
CA PHE A 197 -5.63 -40.19 19.57
C PHE A 197 -5.76 -41.50 20.38
N VAL A 198 -5.30 -41.54 21.64
CA VAL A 198 -5.54 -42.69 22.54
C VAL A 198 -7.02 -42.80 22.89
N HIS A 199 -7.66 -41.69 23.28
CA HIS A 199 -9.11 -41.68 23.53
C HIS A 199 -9.91 -42.11 22.30
N LYS A 200 -9.51 -41.67 21.10
CA LYS A 200 -10.14 -42.10 19.85
C LYS A 200 -9.97 -43.58 19.57
N ALA A 201 -8.78 -44.14 19.77
CA ALA A 201 -8.55 -45.58 19.58
C ALA A 201 -9.39 -46.44 20.54
N ILE A 202 -9.69 -45.93 21.75
CA ILE A 202 -10.58 -46.57 22.71
C ILE A 202 -12.05 -46.45 22.29
N HIS A 203 -12.49 -45.26 21.87
CA HIS A 203 -13.84 -45.00 21.34
C HIS A 203 -14.15 -45.88 20.12
N ASP A 204 -13.22 -45.95 19.17
CA ASP A 204 -13.32 -46.74 17.94
C ASP A 204 -13.17 -48.27 18.18
N ASN A 205 -12.94 -48.70 19.43
CA ASN A 205 -12.66 -50.09 19.81
C ASN A 205 -11.52 -50.72 18.99
N MET A 206 -10.44 -49.98 18.77
CA MET A 206 -9.25 -50.47 18.08
C MET A 206 -8.54 -51.57 18.88
N LYS A 207 -7.90 -52.50 18.15
CA LYS A 207 -7.08 -53.59 18.71
C LYS A 207 -6.14 -53.08 19.80
N GLU A 208 -6.07 -53.82 20.90
CA GLU A 208 -5.37 -53.48 22.13
C GLU A 208 -3.87 -53.22 21.86
N ALA A 209 -3.27 -54.01 20.96
CA ALA A 209 -1.88 -53.86 20.50
C ALA A 209 -1.60 -52.55 19.72
N ILE A 210 -2.64 -51.81 19.31
CA ILE A 210 -2.52 -50.46 18.73
C ILE A 210 -2.69 -49.43 19.84
N THR A 211 -3.74 -49.57 20.65
CA THR A 211 -4.04 -48.67 21.79
C THR A 211 -2.88 -48.60 22.80
N ALA A 212 -2.24 -49.74 23.10
CA ALA A 212 -1.03 -49.81 23.92
C ALA A 212 0.13 -48.97 23.33
N LYS A 213 0.33 -49.03 22.01
CA LYS A 213 1.41 -48.30 21.31
C LYS A 213 1.15 -46.80 21.20
N LEU A 214 -0.13 -46.41 21.09
CA LEU A 214 -0.55 -45.01 21.12
C LEU A 214 -0.35 -44.42 22.52
N ALA A 215 -0.68 -45.17 23.58
CA ALA A 215 -0.50 -44.77 24.97
C ALA A 215 0.99 -44.70 25.35
N SER A 216 1.81 -45.67 24.93
CA SER A 216 3.28 -45.61 25.07
C SER A 216 3.86 -44.34 24.46
N GLN A 217 3.39 -43.94 23.27
CA GLN A 217 3.83 -42.69 22.65
C GLN A 217 3.30 -41.43 23.36
N ALA A 218 2.12 -41.47 23.99
CA ALA A 218 1.62 -40.36 24.82
C ALA A 218 2.50 -40.17 26.08
N TYR A 219 2.91 -41.26 26.72
CA TYR A 219 3.89 -41.25 27.83
C TYR A 219 5.21 -40.56 27.42
N GLU A 220 5.79 -40.93 26.27
CA GLU A 220 7.04 -40.34 25.77
C GLU A 220 6.91 -38.83 25.45
N LEU A 221 5.80 -38.42 24.84
CA LEU A 221 5.55 -37.00 24.55
C LEU A 221 5.35 -36.17 25.82
N TYR A 222 4.65 -36.72 26.83
CA TYR A 222 4.53 -36.07 28.13
C TYR A 222 5.86 -36.03 28.89
N ALA A 223 6.76 -37.00 28.70
CA ALA A 223 8.10 -36.96 29.26
C ALA A 223 8.95 -35.81 28.68
N GLU A 224 8.94 -35.61 27.36
CA GLU A 224 9.66 -34.50 26.72
C GLU A 224 9.02 -33.14 27.04
N ALA A 225 7.68 -33.05 27.08
CA ALA A 225 6.98 -31.85 27.53
C ALA A 225 7.38 -31.48 28.96
N MET A 226 7.37 -32.45 29.89
CA MET A 226 7.82 -32.24 31.28
C MET A 226 9.26 -31.74 31.35
N LYS A 227 10.18 -32.37 30.62
CA LYS A 227 11.60 -31.98 30.55
C LYS A 227 11.80 -30.53 30.07
N LEU A 228 11.02 -30.09 29.08
CA LEU A 228 11.05 -28.70 28.61
C LEU A 228 10.39 -27.73 29.61
N MET A 229 9.26 -28.12 30.21
CA MET A 229 8.55 -27.31 31.21
C MET A 229 9.34 -27.13 32.52
N GLN A 230 10.24 -28.05 32.88
CA GLN A 230 11.06 -27.97 34.09
C GLN A 230 12.33 -27.10 33.95
N LYS A 231 12.67 -26.61 32.75
CA LYS A 231 13.81 -25.71 32.55
C LYS A 231 13.75 -24.49 33.47
N GLU A 232 14.88 -24.08 34.04
CA GLU A 232 14.96 -23.04 35.08
C GLU A 232 14.31 -21.71 34.67
N ASN A 233 14.55 -21.28 33.42
CA ASN A 233 14.01 -20.06 32.81
C ASN A 233 12.51 -20.11 32.45
N VAL A 234 11.85 -21.27 32.56
CA VAL A 234 10.44 -21.49 32.18
C VAL A 234 9.60 -22.00 33.36
N ARG A 235 10.19 -22.82 34.24
CA ARG A 235 9.54 -23.52 35.37
C ARG A 235 8.67 -22.62 36.26
N GLN A 236 9.04 -21.35 36.41
CA GLN A 236 8.35 -20.39 37.28
C GLN A 236 7.11 -19.74 36.65
N LEU A 237 6.91 -19.86 35.33
CA LEU A 237 5.78 -19.27 34.61
C LEU A 237 4.46 -20.02 34.88
N TRP A 238 4.54 -21.35 34.99
CA TRP A 238 3.38 -22.23 35.05
C TRP A 238 2.51 -22.03 36.29
N ASP A 239 1.24 -22.42 36.21
CA ASP A 239 0.42 -22.61 37.40
C ASP A 239 0.83 -23.85 38.19
N ARG A 240 0.61 -23.78 39.51
CA ARG A 240 1.08 -24.79 40.47
C ARG A 240 0.59 -26.21 40.14
N GLU A 241 -0.52 -26.33 39.41
CA GLU A 241 -1.16 -27.58 39.02
C GLU A 241 -0.70 -28.14 37.65
N TRP A 242 0.00 -27.34 36.82
CA TRP A 242 0.41 -27.78 35.48
C TRP A 242 1.47 -28.88 35.54
N LEU A 243 2.55 -28.68 36.30
CA LEU A 243 3.60 -29.70 36.46
C LEU A 243 3.04 -30.98 37.13
N PRO A 244 2.27 -30.93 38.24
CA PRO A 244 1.52 -32.08 38.75
C PRO A 244 0.64 -32.79 37.70
N THR A 245 -0.15 -32.04 36.94
CA THR A 245 -1.06 -32.62 35.93
C THR A 245 -0.28 -33.32 34.81
N VAL A 246 0.80 -32.72 34.31
CA VAL A 246 1.66 -33.34 33.28
C VAL A 246 2.37 -34.59 33.81
N ALA A 247 2.86 -34.58 35.06
CA ALA A 247 3.45 -35.77 35.70
C ALA A 247 2.42 -36.90 35.84
N GLY A 248 1.24 -36.58 36.38
CA GLY A 248 0.16 -37.54 36.53
C GLY A 248 -0.32 -38.12 35.18
N LYS A 249 -0.40 -37.29 34.13
CA LYS A 249 -0.71 -37.76 32.78
C LYS A 249 0.36 -38.65 32.19
N GLN A 250 1.64 -38.32 32.37
CA GLN A 250 2.76 -39.19 31.98
C GLN A 250 2.59 -40.58 32.61
N ALA A 251 2.42 -40.66 33.93
CA ALA A 251 2.24 -41.93 34.63
C ALA A 251 0.94 -42.66 34.23
N LEU A 252 -0.16 -41.94 33.98
CA LEU A 252 -1.42 -42.50 33.48
C LEU A 252 -1.24 -43.20 32.13
N PHE A 253 -0.58 -42.56 31.17
CA PHE A 253 -0.39 -43.14 29.84
C PHE A 253 0.59 -44.31 29.83
N TYR A 254 1.55 -44.37 30.76
CA TYR A 254 2.32 -45.59 31.01
C TYR A 254 1.44 -46.74 31.54
N GLY A 255 0.62 -46.47 32.56
CA GLY A 255 -0.33 -47.46 33.11
C GLY A 255 -1.33 -47.96 32.06
N MET A 256 -1.80 -47.08 31.17
CA MET A 256 -2.64 -47.45 30.02
C MET A 256 -1.89 -48.34 29.01
N ALA A 257 -0.63 -48.04 28.70
CA ALA A 257 0.17 -48.85 27.79
C ALA A 257 0.33 -50.28 28.31
N GLU A 258 0.68 -50.44 29.60
CA GLU A 258 0.81 -51.76 30.23
C GLU A 258 -0.52 -52.50 30.36
N TYR A 259 -1.64 -51.83 30.66
CA TYR A 259 -2.97 -52.45 30.65
C TYR A 259 -3.37 -52.99 29.27
N TYR A 260 -3.26 -52.18 28.22
CA TYR A 260 -3.63 -52.64 26.88
C TYR A 260 -2.65 -53.69 26.36
N GLN A 261 -1.38 -53.65 26.74
CA GLN A 261 -0.43 -54.72 26.42
C GLN A 261 -0.74 -56.01 27.20
N SER A 262 -1.21 -55.95 28.45
CA SER A 262 -1.60 -57.17 29.20
C SER A 262 -2.80 -57.89 28.56
N LEU A 263 -3.73 -57.16 27.94
CA LEU A 263 -4.83 -57.77 27.16
C LEU A 263 -4.33 -58.49 25.89
N VAL A 264 -3.23 -58.03 25.30
CA VAL A 264 -2.54 -58.76 24.22
C VAL A 264 -1.90 -60.04 24.75
N CYS A 265 -1.29 -60.00 25.94
CA CYS A 265 -0.76 -61.18 26.63
C CYS A 265 -1.89 -62.19 26.95
N ARG A 266 -3.04 -61.72 27.46
CA ARG A 266 -4.26 -62.53 27.68
C ARG A 266 -4.70 -63.25 26.40
N SER A 267 -4.76 -62.52 25.29
CA SER A 267 -5.14 -63.05 23.97
C SER A 267 -4.13 -64.07 23.42
N ASN A 268 -2.85 -63.86 23.69
CA ASN A 268 -1.75 -64.77 23.32
C ASN A 268 -1.56 -65.93 24.31
N LYS A 269 -2.29 -65.94 25.43
CA LYS A 269 -2.15 -66.89 26.55
C LYS A 269 -0.76 -66.89 27.20
N THR A 270 -0.14 -65.72 27.38
CA THR A 270 1.09 -65.53 28.17
C THR A 270 0.74 -64.96 29.55
N VAL A 271 0.19 -65.81 30.41
CA VAL A 271 -0.51 -65.39 31.64
C VAL A 271 0.46 -64.83 32.70
N GLY A 272 1.68 -65.35 32.77
CA GLY A 272 2.73 -64.79 33.63
C GLY A 272 3.08 -63.35 33.26
N GLU A 273 3.16 -63.05 31.96
CA GLU A 273 3.39 -61.69 31.45
C GLU A 273 2.18 -60.78 31.71
N GLU A 274 0.96 -61.25 31.47
CA GLU A 274 -0.27 -60.51 31.78
C GLU A 274 -0.29 -60.03 33.24
N ILE A 275 -0.02 -60.94 34.19
CA ILE A 275 0.03 -60.63 35.62
C ILE A 275 1.11 -59.59 35.95
N ALA A 276 2.30 -59.70 35.34
CA ALA A 276 3.39 -58.75 35.57
C ALA A 276 3.03 -57.34 35.08
N ARG A 277 2.44 -57.22 33.88
CA ARG A 277 2.01 -55.94 33.30
C ARG A 277 0.82 -55.32 34.05
N LEU A 278 -0.15 -56.12 34.47
CA LEU A 278 -1.28 -55.64 35.29
C LEU A 278 -0.83 -55.12 36.67
N LYS A 279 0.18 -55.74 37.30
CA LYS A 279 0.80 -55.21 38.52
C LYS A 279 1.47 -53.85 38.28
N SER A 280 2.27 -53.73 37.21
CA SER A 280 2.92 -52.47 36.84
C SER A 280 1.91 -51.37 36.51
N CYS A 281 0.84 -51.69 35.78
CA CYS A 281 -0.28 -50.79 35.50
C CYS A 281 -0.83 -50.16 36.78
N LEU A 282 -1.19 -50.97 37.80
CA LEU A 282 -1.76 -50.47 39.05
C LEU A 282 -0.78 -49.60 39.85
N GLU A 283 0.52 -49.90 39.83
CA GLU A 283 1.57 -49.07 40.44
C GLU A 283 1.68 -47.69 39.76
N TYR A 284 1.67 -47.65 38.43
CA TYR A 284 1.72 -46.41 37.66
C TYR A 284 0.43 -45.59 37.73
N LEU A 285 -0.75 -46.21 37.81
CA LEU A 285 -2.01 -45.49 38.03
C LEU A 285 -2.10 -44.89 39.43
N LYS A 286 -1.62 -45.58 40.47
CA LYS A 286 -1.47 -45.01 41.82
C LYS A 286 -0.47 -43.85 41.82
N THR A 287 0.63 -43.99 41.09
CA THR A 287 1.63 -42.91 40.90
C THR A 287 1.01 -41.71 40.18
N ALA A 288 0.17 -41.93 39.17
CA ALA A 288 -0.54 -40.87 38.44
C ALA A 288 -1.46 -40.03 39.34
N GLN A 289 -2.25 -40.71 40.19
CA GLN A 289 -3.14 -40.08 41.17
C GLN A 289 -2.35 -39.27 42.21
N LEU A 290 -1.23 -39.81 42.71
CA LEU A 290 -0.36 -39.14 43.67
C LEU A 290 0.34 -37.91 43.07
N GLN A 291 0.90 -38.03 41.87
CA GLN A 291 1.66 -36.96 41.22
C GLN A 291 0.78 -35.81 40.73
N SER A 292 -0.45 -36.08 40.31
CA SER A 292 -1.43 -35.04 39.92
C SER A 292 -2.17 -34.42 41.09
N GLY A 293 -2.21 -35.08 42.26
CA GLY A 293 -3.12 -34.74 43.35
C GLY A 293 -4.59 -35.05 43.05
N LYS A 294 -4.90 -35.73 41.94
CA LYS A 294 -6.27 -36.02 41.48
C LYS A 294 -6.60 -37.51 41.75
N PRO A 295 -7.22 -37.87 42.90
CA PRO A 295 -7.42 -39.27 43.29
C PRO A 295 -8.34 -40.06 42.34
N ASN A 296 -9.22 -39.37 41.60
CA ASN A 296 -10.12 -40.00 40.64
C ASN A 296 -9.47 -40.23 39.25
N LEU A 297 -8.21 -39.81 39.04
CA LEU A 297 -7.52 -39.96 37.75
C LEU A 297 -7.41 -41.44 37.38
N GLY A 298 -8.00 -41.82 36.25
CA GLY A 298 -8.00 -43.21 35.77
C GLY A 298 -8.77 -44.22 36.64
N VAL A 299 -9.68 -43.78 37.51
CA VAL A 299 -10.36 -44.68 38.48
C VAL A 299 -11.06 -45.89 37.84
N ASP A 300 -11.74 -45.71 36.70
CA ASP A 300 -12.37 -46.81 35.96
C ASP A 300 -11.37 -47.82 35.42
N LEU A 301 -10.17 -47.37 35.07
CA LEU A 301 -9.08 -48.22 34.59
C LEU A 301 -8.43 -48.99 35.74
N VAL A 302 -8.25 -48.36 36.91
CA VAL A 302 -7.86 -49.06 38.14
C VAL A 302 -8.87 -50.18 38.46
N ALA A 303 -10.17 -49.88 38.42
CA ALA A 303 -11.22 -50.86 38.70
C ALA A 303 -11.34 -51.97 37.64
N LYS A 304 -10.87 -51.75 36.40
CA LYS A 304 -10.76 -52.80 35.35
C LYS A 304 -9.50 -53.64 35.56
N ALA A 305 -8.34 -53.00 35.72
CA ALA A 305 -7.06 -53.67 35.92
C ALA A 305 -7.03 -54.53 37.20
N GLN A 306 -7.65 -54.08 38.30
CA GLN A 306 -7.81 -54.89 39.52
C GLN A 306 -8.61 -56.18 39.29
N ARG A 307 -9.70 -56.12 38.51
CA ARG A 307 -10.52 -57.30 38.19
C ARG A 307 -9.76 -58.29 37.30
N HIS A 308 -9.18 -57.81 36.21
CA HIS A 308 -8.38 -58.66 35.32
C HIS A 308 -7.17 -59.25 36.04
N LEU A 309 -6.55 -58.53 36.99
CA LEU A 309 -5.44 -59.07 37.79
C LEU A 309 -5.91 -60.19 38.73
N ALA A 310 -7.07 -60.06 39.36
CA ALA A 310 -7.65 -61.10 40.20
C ALA A 310 -8.08 -62.34 39.38
N GLU A 311 -8.62 -62.14 38.17
CA GLU A 311 -8.91 -63.20 37.20
C GLU A 311 -7.62 -63.93 36.78
N ALA A 312 -6.62 -63.20 36.27
CA ALA A 312 -5.38 -63.78 35.75
C ALA A 312 -4.57 -64.49 36.83
N ILE A 313 -4.45 -63.94 38.05
CA ILE A 313 -3.81 -64.63 39.18
C ILE A 313 -4.53 -65.92 39.50
N LYS A 314 -5.86 -65.90 39.65
CA LYS A 314 -6.66 -67.10 39.95
C LYS A 314 -6.47 -68.17 38.87
N ASP A 315 -6.60 -67.81 37.60
CA ASP A 315 -6.47 -68.78 36.51
C ASP A 315 -5.04 -69.31 36.39
N ASN A 316 -4.02 -68.51 36.72
CA ASN A 316 -2.64 -68.99 36.80
C ASN A 316 -2.41 -69.95 37.98
N ASP A 317 -2.93 -69.63 39.17
CA ASP A 317 -2.75 -70.41 40.39
C ASP A 317 -3.52 -71.74 40.38
N PHE A 318 -4.58 -71.87 39.55
CA PHE A 318 -5.36 -73.11 39.42
C PHE A 318 -5.16 -73.87 38.11
N ILE A 319 -4.69 -73.22 37.02
CA ILE A 319 -4.60 -73.83 35.68
C ILE A 319 -3.18 -73.74 35.13
N TYR A 320 -2.70 -72.53 34.81
CA TYR A 320 -1.53 -72.37 33.92
C TYR A 320 -0.18 -72.55 34.62
N HIS A 321 -0.07 -72.20 35.90
CA HIS A 321 1.15 -72.29 36.72
C HIS A 321 2.38 -71.60 36.08
N GLU A 322 2.18 -70.55 35.26
CA GLU A 322 3.28 -69.82 34.64
C GLU A 322 4.09 -69.04 35.70
N ARG A 323 5.41 -69.00 35.49
CA ARG A 323 6.31 -68.15 36.26
C ARG A 323 6.11 -66.69 35.86
N ILE A 324 5.59 -65.88 36.79
CA ILE A 324 5.52 -64.42 36.64
C ILE A 324 6.96 -63.86 36.50
N PRO A 325 7.29 -63.14 35.41
CA PRO A 325 8.60 -62.52 35.20
C PRO A 325 8.72 -61.16 35.92
N ASP A 326 9.95 -60.64 36.03
CA ASP A 326 10.18 -59.24 36.43
C ASP A 326 9.82 -58.32 35.26
N ILE A 327 9.05 -57.26 35.52
CA ILE A 327 8.68 -56.22 34.54
C ILE A 327 9.90 -55.66 33.79
N LYS A 328 11.08 -55.59 34.43
CA LYS A 328 12.35 -55.15 33.82
C LYS A 328 12.94 -56.12 32.79
N THR A 329 12.47 -57.36 32.78
CA THR A 329 12.89 -58.40 31.81
C THR A 329 11.94 -58.54 30.63
N LEU A 330 10.81 -57.83 30.66
CA LEU A 330 9.83 -57.82 29.58
C LEU A 330 10.21 -56.83 28.48
N GLN A 331 9.77 -57.12 27.25
CA GLN A 331 9.92 -56.19 26.13
C GLN A 331 9.07 -54.93 26.40
N THR A 332 9.67 -53.75 26.23
CA THR A 332 8.95 -52.47 26.33
C THR A 332 7.85 -52.38 25.26
N VAL A 333 6.69 -51.81 25.61
CA VAL A 333 5.60 -51.56 24.66
C VAL A 333 6.13 -50.73 23.49
N GLY A 334 5.83 -51.16 22.25
CA GLY A 334 6.18 -50.41 21.04
C GLY A 334 5.48 -49.05 20.97
N ARG A 335 5.86 -48.20 20.01
CA ARG A 335 5.35 -46.82 19.89
C ARG A 335 4.59 -46.62 18.60
N ALA A 336 3.58 -45.75 18.61
CA ALA A 336 2.86 -45.32 17.41
C ALA A 336 2.60 -43.80 17.45
N VAL A 337 3.26 -43.05 16.57
CA VAL A 337 3.10 -41.59 16.46
C VAL A 337 1.96 -41.27 15.49
N LEU A 338 0.87 -40.68 16.00
CA LEU A 338 -0.18 -40.09 15.16
C LEU A 338 -0.16 -38.56 15.23
N ALA A 339 0.06 -37.99 16.42
CA ALA A 339 0.16 -36.55 16.59
C ALA A 339 1.44 -35.98 15.94
N LYS A 340 1.28 -34.93 15.13
CA LYS A 340 2.37 -34.16 14.52
C LYS A 340 2.12 -32.66 14.66
N ALA A 341 3.17 -31.87 14.83
CA ALA A 341 3.06 -30.41 14.79
C ALA A 341 2.78 -29.97 13.34
N VAL A 342 1.62 -29.37 13.08
CA VAL A 342 1.18 -29.01 11.72
C VAL A 342 1.80 -27.68 11.30
N PRO A 343 2.51 -27.58 10.16
CA PRO A 343 3.04 -26.30 9.67
C PRO A 343 1.96 -25.23 9.56
N VAL A 344 2.31 -23.98 9.88
CA VAL A 344 1.37 -22.86 9.79
C VAL A 344 1.04 -22.59 8.32
N SER A 345 -0.24 -22.71 7.96
CA SER A 345 -0.74 -22.41 6.62
C SER A 345 -0.52 -20.94 6.25
N SER A 346 -0.40 -20.65 4.95
CA SER A 346 -0.25 -19.28 4.41
C SER A 346 -1.52 -18.41 4.58
N ARG A 347 -2.68 -19.02 4.74
CA ARG A 347 -3.93 -18.43 5.25
C ARG A 347 -4.53 -19.36 6.29
N LEU A 348 -5.19 -18.80 7.30
CA LEU A 348 -5.84 -19.56 8.37
C LEU A 348 -7.37 -19.55 8.28
N SER A 349 -7.97 -18.51 7.70
CA SER A 349 -9.42 -18.37 7.57
C SER A 349 -9.98 -19.11 6.36
N SER A 350 -11.24 -19.51 6.46
CA SER A 350 -12.09 -19.92 5.35
C SER A 350 -12.39 -18.80 4.33
N SER A 351 -12.14 -17.53 4.65
CA SER A 351 -12.44 -16.36 3.81
C SER A 351 -11.25 -15.90 2.97
N ASN A 352 -11.47 -15.77 1.65
CA ASN A 352 -10.44 -15.26 0.73
C ASN A 352 -10.35 -13.72 0.66
N ARG A 353 -11.32 -12.97 1.21
CA ARG A 353 -11.37 -11.48 1.13
C ARG A 353 -10.13 -10.84 1.74
N ASP A 354 -9.34 -10.15 0.93
CA ASP A 354 -8.29 -9.23 1.37
C ASP A 354 -8.89 -7.82 1.40
N LEU A 355 -8.85 -7.12 2.55
CA LEU A 355 -9.41 -5.78 2.67
C LEU A 355 -8.70 -4.74 1.80
N PHE A 356 -7.45 -5.01 1.41
CA PHE A 356 -6.56 -4.08 0.74
C PHE A 356 -6.05 -4.65 -0.60
N GLU A 357 -6.80 -5.52 -1.26
CA GLU A 357 -6.40 -6.26 -2.49
C GLU A 357 -5.89 -5.36 -3.63
N GLN A 358 -6.37 -4.12 -3.71
CA GLN A 358 -5.90 -3.14 -4.70
C GLN A 358 -4.55 -2.50 -4.33
N LEU A 359 -4.19 -2.43 -3.04
CA LEU A 359 -2.86 -1.99 -2.63
C LEU A 359 -1.83 -3.07 -2.97
N VAL A 360 -0.94 -2.74 -3.90
CA VAL A 360 0.25 -3.53 -4.21
C VAL A 360 1.43 -3.10 -3.33
N PRO A 361 2.47 -3.94 -3.13
CA PRO A 361 3.68 -3.52 -2.43
C PRO A 361 4.35 -2.31 -3.13
N LEU A 362 4.95 -1.40 -2.35
CA LEU A 362 5.51 -0.15 -2.88
C LEU A 362 6.49 -0.35 -4.06
N ALA A 363 7.31 -1.41 -4.04
CA ALA A 363 8.21 -1.73 -5.16
C ALA A 363 7.46 -2.04 -6.47
N VAL A 364 6.29 -2.69 -6.40
CA VAL A 364 5.41 -2.95 -7.55
C VAL A 364 4.72 -1.66 -7.99
N HIS A 365 4.26 -0.83 -7.06
CA HIS A 365 3.68 0.48 -7.38
C HIS A 365 4.68 1.36 -8.15
N GLN A 366 5.91 1.48 -7.64
CA GLN A 366 7.00 2.21 -8.29
C GLN A 366 7.35 1.61 -9.67
N ALA A 367 7.33 0.28 -9.81
CA ALA A 367 7.56 -0.39 -11.08
C ALA A 367 6.47 -0.10 -12.11
N MET A 368 5.19 -0.10 -11.73
CA MET A 368 4.09 0.29 -12.61
C MET A 368 4.21 1.76 -13.04
N THR A 369 4.48 2.69 -12.12
CA THR A 369 4.70 4.11 -12.46
C THR A 369 5.88 4.30 -13.43
N ALA A 370 6.98 3.57 -13.23
CA ALA A 370 8.14 3.62 -14.11
C ALA A 370 7.88 2.99 -15.49
N TYR A 371 7.05 1.95 -15.56
CA TYR A 371 6.57 1.34 -16.80
C TYR A 371 5.65 2.30 -17.58
N ASP A 372 4.66 2.89 -16.92
CA ASP A 372 3.70 3.83 -17.55
C ASP A 372 4.39 5.10 -18.07
N ASN A 373 5.38 5.61 -17.36
CA ASN A 373 6.22 6.72 -17.84
C ASN A 373 6.97 6.33 -19.13
N ARG A 374 7.66 5.18 -19.16
CA ARG A 374 8.38 4.73 -20.38
C ARG A 374 7.45 4.39 -21.54
N LYS A 375 6.27 3.81 -21.26
CA LYS A 375 5.21 3.64 -22.26
C LYS A 375 4.82 5.00 -22.86
N SER A 376 4.61 6.01 -22.02
CA SER A 376 4.22 7.34 -22.46
C SER A 376 5.32 8.02 -23.28
N GLU A 377 6.57 7.94 -22.84
CA GLU A 377 7.75 8.42 -23.59
C GLU A 377 7.87 7.74 -24.97
N LEU A 378 7.71 6.41 -25.02
CA LEU A 378 7.76 5.61 -26.24
C LEU A 378 6.67 6.03 -27.23
N VAL A 379 5.40 6.02 -26.79
CA VAL A 379 4.25 6.38 -27.63
C VAL A 379 4.35 7.83 -28.11
N ASN A 380 4.71 8.77 -27.23
CA ASN A 380 4.89 10.17 -27.62
C ASN A 380 6.05 10.35 -28.63
N SER A 381 7.15 9.60 -28.49
CA SER A 381 8.28 9.66 -29.42
C SER A 381 7.92 9.16 -30.81
N GLU A 382 7.25 8.01 -30.92
CA GLU A 382 6.85 7.47 -32.23
C GLU A 382 5.77 8.32 -32.91
N VAL A 383 4.78 8.80 -32.14
CA VAL A 383 3.74 9.71 -32.64
C VAL A 383 4.34 11.06 -33.09
N GLY A 384 5.36 11.58 -32.39
CA GLY A 384 6.11 12.75 -32.81
C GLY A 384 6.73 12.57 -34.20
N LYS A 385 7.49 11.49 -34.41
CA LYS A 385 8.14 11.18 -35.70
C LYS A 385 7.14 11.12 -36.87
N LEU A 386 5.97 10.49 -36.65
CA LEU A 386 4.92 10.40 -37.67
C LEU A 386 4.38 11.79 -38.06
N ARG A 387 4.18 12.67 -37.08
CA ARG A 387 3.65 14.03 -37.27
C ARG A 387 4.68 14.93 -37.95
N ASP A 388 5.91 14.97 -37.44
CA ASP A 388 7.03 15.76 -37.99
C ASP A 388 7.27 15.42 -39.46
N ALA A 389 7.34 14.13 -39.79
CA ALA A 389 7.53 13.66 -41.16
C ALA A 389 6.35 14.05 -42.07
N THR A 390 5.11 13.99 -41.57
CA THR A 390 3.92 14.38 -42.33
C THR A 390 3.85 15.89 -42.55
N GLN A 391 4.28 16.71 -41.57
CA GLN A 391 4.41 18.16 -41.72
C GLN A 391 5.50 18.52 -42.74
N LEU A 392 6.64 17.82 -42.75
CA LEU A 392 7.69 17.96 -43.75
C LEU A 392 7.19 17.62 -45.17
N LEU A 393 6.45 16.51 -45.32
CA LEU A 393 5.89 16.08 -46.59
C LEU A 393 4.89 17.11 -47.16
N ASN A 394 3.96 17.59 -46.33
CA ASN A 394 3.02 18.65 -46.70
C ASN A 394 3.77 19.95 -47.08
N SER A 395 4.79 20.33 -46.30
CA SER A 395 5.59 21.54 -46.57
C SER A 395 6.31 21.49 -47.92
N VAL A 396 6.86 20.34 -48.29
CA VAL A 396 7.47 20.14 -49.61
C VAL A 396 6.42 20.19 -50.72
N LEU A 397 5.28 19.52 -50.57
CA LEU A 397 4.20 19.60 -51.57
C LEU A 397 3.69 21.04 -51.78
N ALA A 398 3.50 21.81 -50.70
CA ALA A 398 3.12 23.22 -50.76
C ALA A 398 4.18 24.07 -51.50
N SER A 399 5.47 23.85 -51.25
CA SER A 399 6.56 24.55 -51.96
C SER A 399 6.59 24.26 -53.46
N LEU A 400 6.18 23.05 -53.87
CA LEU A 400 6.04 22.63 -55.27
C LEU A 400 4.67 23.03 -55.88
N ASN A 401 3.75 23.61 -55.09
CA ASN A 401 2.36 23.89 -55.47
C ASN A 401 1.56 22.64 -55.91
N LEU A 402 1.85 21.48 -55.33
CA LEU A 402 1.14 20.23 -55.61
C LEU A 402 0.04 20.00 -54.56
N PRO A 403 -1.15 19.48 -54.95
CA PRO A 403 -1.56 19.06 -56.29
C PRO A 403 -1.97 20.21 -57.23
N ALA A 404 -2.22 21.41 -56.73
CA ALA A 404 -2.87 22.52 -57.46
C ALA A 404 -2.29 22.85 -58.84
N ALA A 405 -0.97 22.74 -59.04
CA ALA A 405 -0.30 22.96 -60.31
C ALA A 405 -0.69 21.96 -61.43
N LEU A 406 -1.22 20.79 -61.06
CA LEU A 406 -1.71 19.72 -61.94
C LEU A 406 -3.22 19.81 -62.22
N GLU A 407 -3.89 20.81 -61.65
CA GLU A 407 -5.34 21.05 -61.74
C GLU A 407 -5.68 22.41 -62.38
N ASP A 408 -4.69 23.29 -62.58
CA ASP A 408 -4.83 24.59 -63.27
C ASP A 408 -4.94 24.41 -64.79
N ASP A 409 -5.97 23.66 -65.21
CA ASP A 409 -6.20 23.11 -66.55
C ASP A 409 -6.40 24.18 -67.66
N SER A 410 -6.66 25.43 -67.26
CA SER A 410 -7.08 26.53 -68.14
C SER A 410 -6.50 27.91 -67.78
N GLY A 411 -5.88 28.09 -66.61
CA GLY A 411 -5.48 29.40 -66.11
C GLY A 411 -6.65 30.34 -65.73
N GLN A 412 -7.90 29.90 -65.84
CA GLN A 412 -9.10 30.70 -65.54
C GLN A 412 -9.84 30.20 -64.28
N ALA A 413 -10.22 28.92 -64.23
CA ALA A 413 -10.88 28.33 -63.07
C ALA A 413 -9.91 28.08 -61.90
N LEU A 414 -10.40 28.01 -60.65
CA LEU A 414 -9.58 27.59 -59.50
C LEU A 414 -9.29 26.07 -59.53
N PRO A 415 -8.08 25.63 -59.12
CA PRO A 415 -7.81 24.24 -58.77
C PRO A 415 -8.83 23.68 -57.77
N ARG A 416 -9.26 22.44 -57.99
CA ARG A 416 -10.28 21.78 -57.16
C ARG A 416 -9.79 21.61 -55.73
N SER A 417 -8.55 21.19 -55.56
CA SER A 417 -7.86 21.11 -54.27
C SER A 417 -7.88 22.42 -53.46
N LEU A 418 -7.80 23.58 -54.10
CA LEU A 418 -7.92 24.88 -53.42
C LEU A 418 -9.37 25.22 -53.05
N MET A 419 -10.35 24.83 -53.88
CA MET A 419 -11.77 24.97 -53.54
C MET A 419 -12.18 24.05 -52.39
N ASP A 420 -11.67 22.81 -52.37
CA ASP A 420 -11.89 21.84 -51.30
C ASP A 420 -11.20 22.30 -50.00
N LYS A 421 -9.95 22.80 -50.05
CA LYS A 421 -9.26 23.46 -48.93
C LYS A 421 -10.04 24.68 -48.39
N SER A 422 -10.59 25.52 -49.26
CA SER A 422 -11.45 26.66 -48.86
C SER A 422 -12.72 26.20 -48.14
N THR A 423 -13.38 25.18 -48.69
CA THR A 423 -14.62 24.62 -48.12
C THR A 423 -14.35 23.98 -46.75
N ALA A 424 -13.21 23.31 -46.56
CA ALA A 424 -12.77 22.80 -45.26
C ALA A 424 -12.54 23.93 -44.23
N VAL A 425 -11.88 25.02 -44.63
CA VAL A 425 -11.66 26.21 -43.78
C VAL A 425 -13.01 26.85 -43.38
N GLN A 426 -13.94 27.02 -44.32
CA GLN A 426 -15.28 27.53 -44.03
C GLN A 426 -16.07 26.63 -43.08
N ASN A 427 -16.06 25.31 -43.29
CA ASN A 427 -16.73 24.35 -42.41
C ASN A 427 -16.16 24.33 -40.98
N LEU A 428 -14.90 24.75 -40.80
CA LEU A 428 -14.23 24.91 -39.50
C LEU A 428 -14.46 26.29 -38.85
N GLY A 429 -15.33 27.13 -39.43
CA GLY A 429 -15.65 28.48 -38.93
C GLY A 429 -14.72 29.59 -39.45
N GLY A 430 -13.83 29.25 -40.39
CA GLY A 430 -12.89 30.17 -41.02
C GLY A 430 -11.98 30.89 -40.03
N VAL A 431 -11.38 32.00 -40.48
CA VAL A 431 -10.51 32.86 -39.67
C VAL A 431 -11.22 33.41 -38.41
N GLY A 432 -12.55 33.42 -38.38
CA GLY A 432 -13.35 33.78 -37.20
C GLY A 432 -13.14 32.84 -36.01
N ALA A 433 -12.99 31.54 -36.25
CA ALA A 433 -12.70 30.56 -35.20
C ALA A 433 -11.33 30.81 -34.54
N ILE A 434 -10.30 31.06 -35.37
CA ILE A 434 -8.95 31.40 -34.90
C ILE A 434 -8.95 32.73 -34.13
N ASN A 435 -9.60 33.78 -34.65
CA ASN A 435 -9.71 35.07 -33.95
C ASN A 435 -10.42 34.95 -32.59
N THR A 436 -11.40 34.05 -32.46
CA THR A 436 -12.11 33.80 -31.20
C THR A 436 -11.15 33.20 -30.16
N MET A 437 -10.47 32.09 -30.50
CA MET A 437 -9.51 31.44 -29.60
C MET A 437 -8.31 32.34 -29.25
N LEU A 438 -7.82 33.16 -30.19
CA LEU A 438 -6.76 34.16 -29.93
C LEU A 438 -7.17 35.28 -28.97
N ARG A 439 -8.48 35.50 -28.77
CA ARG A 439 -9.02 36.43 -27.77
C ARG A 439 -9.24 35.76 -26.40
N GLU A 440 -9.63 34.49 -26.39
CA GLU A 440 -9.86 33.70 -25.17
C GLU A 440 -8.55 33.29 -24.47
N LEU A 441 -7.48 32.96 -25.21
CA LEU A 441 -6.20 32.51 -24.63
C LEU A 441 -5.64 33.49 -23.57
N PRO A 442 -5.56 34.81 -23.82
CA PRO A 442 -5.09 35.77 -22.82
C PRO A 442 -5.96 35.83 -21.55
N GLU A 443 -7.27 35.60 -21.67
CA GLU A 443 -8.19 35.56 -20.51
C GLU A 443 -7.90 34.31 -19.65
N LEU A 444 -7.68 33.16 -20.28
CA LEU A 444 -7.28 31.92 -19.63
C LEU A 444 -5.88 32.01 -18.96
N LEU A 445 -4.90 32.61 -19.65
CA LEU A 445 -3.56 32.88 -19.09
C LEU A 445 -3.64 33.80 -17.85
N THR A 446 -4.46 34.86 -17.92
CA THR A 446 -4.65 35.81 -16.82
C THR A 446 -5.23 35.11 -15.60
N ARG A 447 -6.30 34.32 -15.77
CA ARG A 447 -6.93 33.53 -14.70
C ARG A 447 -5.93 32.57 -14.02
N ASN A 448 -5.07 31.90 -14.79
CA ASN A 448 -4.05 31.01 -14.22
C ASN A 448 -3.00 31.77 -13.39
N ARG A 449 -2.61 32.98 -13.84
CA ARG A 449 -1.72 33.85 -13.06
C ARG A 449 -2.36 34.31 -11.77
N GLU A 450 -3.60 34.81 -11.80
CA GLU A 450 -4.33 35.30 -10.62
C GLU A 450 -4.46 34.22 -9.52
N ILE A 451 -4.76 32.97 -9.88
CA ILE A 451 -4.84 31.87 -8.91
C ILE A 451 -3.47 31.60 -8.27
N LEU A 452 -2.39 31.61 -9.04
CA LEU A 452 -1.04 31.41 -8.53
C LEU A 452 -0.55 32.60 -7.68
N ASP A 453 -0.82 33.83 -8.12
CA ASP A 453 -0.46 35.08 -7.41
C ASP A 453 -1.13 35.15 -6.03
N GLU A 454 -2.44 34.84 -5.96
CA GLU A 454 -3.17 34.75 -4.70
C GLU A 454 -2.66 33.61 -3.80
N THR A 455 -2.27 32.47 -4.40
CA THR A 455 -1.68 31.35 -3.64
C THR A 455 -0.33 31.71 -3.05
N GLU A 456 0.53 32.43 -3.79
CA GLU A 456 1.79 32.95 -3.25
C GLU A 456 1.55 34.06 -2.21
N ARG A 457 0.51 34.89 -2.37
CA ARG A 457 0.11 35.87 -1.35
C ARG A 457 -0.28 35.20 -0.03
N LEU A 458 -1.11 34.16 -0.04
CA LEU A 458 -1.48 33.40 1.17
C LEU A 458 -0.25 32.85 1.91
N LEU A 459 0.74 32.32 1.18
CA LEU A 459 2.01 31.84 1.75
C LEU A 459 2.89 32.97 2.30
N ASN A 460 2.79 34.18 1.73
CA ASN A 460 3.55 35.36 2.18
C ASN A 460 2.92 36.00 3.41
N ASP A 461 1.59 36.14 3.44
CA ASP A 461 0.85 36.72 4.57
C ASP A 461 0.95 35.84 5.83
N GLU A 462 0.86 34.51 5.69
CA GLU A 462 1.03 33.58 6.83
C GLU A 462 2.47 33.62 7.36
N LYS A 463 3.48 33.58 6.46
CA LYS A 463 4.89 33.69 6.85
C LYS A 463 5.19 35.02 7.53
N GLN A 464 4.72 36.15 6.98
CA GLN A 464 4.92 37.47 7.58
C GLN A 464 4.28 37.55 8.98
N SER A 465 3.13 36.89 9.19
CA SER A 465 2.49 36.85 10.50
C SER A 465 3.20 35.94 11.51
N ASP A 466 3.78 34.81 11.08
CA ASP A 466 4.64 33.98 11.94
C ASP A 466 5.94 34.73 12.31
N ASP A 467 6.60 35.37 11.34
CA ASP A 467 7.80 36.18 11.55
C ASP A 467 7.56 37.33 12.55
N GLN A 468 6.47 38.11 12.37
CA GLN A 468 6.10 39.21 13.28
C GLN A 468 5.83 38.73 14.71
N LEU A 469 5.09 37.63 14.88
CA LEU A 469 4.77 37.10 16.21
C LEU A 469 6.01 36.47 16.88
N ARG A 470 6.90 35.88 16.08
CA ARG A 470 8.21 35.38 16.52
C ARG A 470 9.13 36.51 16.98
N GLU A 471 9.11 37.66 16.32
CA GLU A 471 9.84 38.86 16.75
C GLU A 471 9.27 39.47 18.05
N GLN A 472 7.93 39.56 18.15
CA GLN A 472 7.24 40.12 19.32
C GLN A 472 7.38 39.24 20.58
N PHE A 473 7.15 37.93 20.47
CA PHE A 473 7.07 37.02 21.60
C PHE A 473 8.34 36.16 21.82
N LYS A 474 9.28 36.17 20.87
CA LYS A 474 10.62 35.55 20.94
C LYS A 474 10.57 34.11 21.46
N GLU A 475 11.23 33.82 22.57
CA GLU A 475 11.31 32.49 23.19
C GLU A 475 9.95 31.88 23.57
N ARG A 476 8.88 32.68 23.63
CA ARG A 476 7.52 32.21 23.91
C ARG A 476 6.78 31.73 22.65
N TRP A 477 7.24 32.10 21.45
CA TRP A 477 6.65 31.66 20.16
C TRP A 477 7.32 30.38 19.64
N LYS A 478 7.11 29.27 20.37
CA LYS A 478 7.86 28.00 20.18
C LYS A 478 7.42 27.13 18.98
N ARG A 479 6.62 27.67 18.07
CA ARG A 479 6.14 26.97 16.85
C ARG A 479 7.25 26.90 15.80
N ILE A 480 7.25 25.86 14.96
CA ILE A 480 8.18 25.75 13.82
C ILE A 480 7.99 26.95 12.87
N PRO A 481 9.08 27.57 12.35
CA PRO A 481 9.00 28.68 11.40
C PRO A 481 8.26 28.31 10.12
N SER A 482 7.30 29.14 9.71
CA SER A 482 6.52 28.91 8.50
C SER A 482 7.35 28.82 7.22
N ALA A 483 8.48 29.53 7.16
CA ALA A 483 9.44 29.41 6.06
C ALA A 483 9.95 27.97 5.84
N LYS A 484 10.09 27.17 6.90
CA LYS A 484 10.52 25.76 6.81
C LYS A 484 9.39 24.80 6.47
N LEU A 485 8.14 25.15 6.84
CA LEU A 485 6.96 24.34 6.51
C LEU A 485 6.44 24.58 5.08
N THR A 486 6.74 25.75 4.50
CA THR A 486 6.25 26.17 3.16
C THR A 486 7.25 25.94 2.03
N GLU A 487 8.42 25.35 2.30
CA GLU A 487 9.50 25.15 1.33
C GLU A 487 9.06 24.35 0.08
N THR A 488 8.34 23.24 0.28
CA THR A 488 7.79 22.42 -0.81
C THR A 488 6.68 23.14 -1.59
N PHE A 489 5.82 23.92 -0.92
CA PHE A 489 4.81 24.74 -1.59
C PHE A 489 5.46 25.83 -2.46
N ARG A 490 6.48 26.52 -1.96
CA ARG A 490 7.22 27.55 -2.72
C ARG A 490 8.00 26.95 -3.88
N SER A 491 8.61 25.76 -3.71
CA SER A 491 9.21 25.01 -4.81
C SER A 491 8.19 24.68 -5.91
N ASN A 492 6.96 24.32 -5.56
CA ASN A 492 5.91 24.02 -6.54
C ASN A 492 5.34 25.29 -7.20
N ALA A 493 5.17 26.38 -6.46
CA ALA A 493 4.75 27.68 -7.02
C ALA A 493 5.74 28.18 -8.09
N LEU A 494 7.05 28.10 -7.82
CA LEU A 494 8.09 28.44 -8.79
C LEU A 494 8.05 27.58 -10.07
N LYS A 495 7.74 26.27 -9.95
CA LYS A 495 7.55 25.39 -11.13
C LYS A 495 6.35 25.82 -11.96
N TYR A 496 5.21 26.10 -11.31
CA TYR A 496 4.01 26.57 -12.03
C TYR A 496 4.22 27.94 -12.68
N ARG A 497 4.99 28.85 -12.04
CA ARG A 497 5.41 30.12 -12.64
C ARG A 497 6.20 29.89 -13.93
N SER A 498 7.23 29.04 -13.89
CA SER A 498 8.02 28.69 -15.08
C SER A 498 7.20 28.04 -16.21
N ILE A 499 6.21 27.20 -15.87
CA ILE A 499 5.27 26.63 -16.84
C ILE A 499 4.43 27.73 -17.52
N ILE A 500 3.91 28.69 -16.75
CA ILE A 500 3.16 29.85 -17.27
C ILE A 500 4.04 30.74 -18.16
N ASP A 501 5.30 30.97 -17.78
CA ASP A 501 6.24 31.79 -18.55
C ASP A 501 6.69 31.12 -19.87
N ASN A 502 6.75 29.78 -19.90
CA ASN A 502 6.97 29.01 -21.13
C ASN A 502 5.74 29.03 -22.05
N ALA A 503 4.53 28.83 -21.49
CA ALA A 503 3.28 28.95 -22.26
C ALA A 503 3.11 30.36 -22.87
N THR A 504 3.48 31.40 -22.11
CA THR A 504 3.50 32.79 -22.59
C THR A 504 4.41 33.01 -23.80
N GLN A 505 5.44 32.17 -24.01
CA GLN A 505 6.31 32.21 -25.20
C GLN A 505 5.70 31.43 -26.38
N ALA A 506 5.06 30.29 -26.12
CA ALA A 506 4.32 29.55 -27.15
C ALA A 506 3.18 30.39 -27.74
N ASP A 507 2.41 31.08 -26.90
CA ASP A 507 1.31 31.96 -27.30
C ASP A 507 1.74 33.09 -28.24
N ARG A 508 2.99 33.59 -28.08
CA ARG A 508 3.59 34.56 -29.00
C ARG A 508 3.88 33.92 -30.36
N SER A 509 4.54 32.76 -30.38
CA SER A 509 4.83 32.05 -31.63
C SER A 509 3.56 31.68 -32.42
N VAL A 510 2.46 31.36 -31.73
CA VAL A 510 1.14 31.13 -32.36
C VAL A 510 0.57 32.42 -32.96
N ARG A 511 0.70 33.56 -32.26
CA ARG A 511 0.25 34.87 -32.73
C ARG A 511 1.08 35.41 -33.89
N ASP A 512 2.39 35.26 -33.85
CA ASP A 512 3.31 35.70 -34.91
C ASP A 512 3.05 34.90 -36.20
N LYS A 513 2.83 33.59 -36.08
CA LYS A 513 2.43 32.72 -37.21
C LYS A 513 1.03 33.03 -37.73
N TYR A 514 0.10 33.48 -36.89
CA TYR A 514 -1.20 33.97 -37.35
C TYR A 514 -1.06 35.20 -38.24
N GLU A 515 -0.45 36.29 -37.74
CA GLU A 515 -0.32 37.53 -38.52
C GLU A 515 0.50 37.35 -39.81
N ALA A 516 1.47 36.41 -39.83
CA ALA A 516 2.24 36.07 -41.03
C ALA A 516 1.41 35.43 -42.18
N HIS A 517 0.29 34.76 -41.87
CA HIS A 517 -0.53 34.02 -42.87
C HIS A 517 -1.98 34.54 -43.00
N LYS A 518 -2.39 35.45 -42.11
CA LYS A 518 -3.74 36.03 -41.95
C LYS A 518 -4.46 36.36 -43.25
N ARG A 519 -3.82 37.13 -44.15
CA ARG A 519 -4.37 37.53 -45.47
C ARG A 519 -4.84 36.34 -46.30
N GLY A 520 -4.08 35.25 -46.31
CA GLY A 520 -4.44 34.02 -47.01
C GLY A 520 -5.58 33.28 -46.31
N MET A 521 -5.63 33.29 -44.97
CA MET A 521 -6.73 32.68 -44.20
C MET A 521 -8.05 33.43 -44.37
N GLU A 522 -8.00 34.76 -44.46
CA GLU A 522 -9.15 35.61 -44.80
C GLU A 522 -9.71 35.23 -46.18
N LEU A 523 -8.86 35.20 -47.22
CA LEU A 523 -9.24 34.79 -48.58
C LEU A 523 -9.76 33.33 -48.67
N LEU A 524 -9.20 32.40 -47.89
CA LEU A 524 -9.71 31.02 -47.79
C LEU A 524 -11.10 30.96 -47.12
N SER A 525 -11.42 31.91 -46.24
CA SER A 525 -12.68 31.97 -45.48
C SER A 525 -13.83 32.62 -46.24
N GLU A 526 -13.56 33.47 -47.24
CA GLU A 526 -14.59 34.07 -48.11
C GLU A 526 -15.18 33.06 -49.11
N GLY A 527 -14.49 31.95 -49.36
CA GLY A 527 -15.01 30.80 -50.09
C GLY A 527 -14.64 30.76 -51.58
N PRO A 528 -14.90 29.62 -52.27
CA PRO A 528 -14.43 29.38 -53.64
C PRO A 528 -14.82 30.46 -54.66
N ALA A 529 -16.02 31.03 -54.54
CA ALA A 529 -16.52 32.04 -55.50
C ALA A 529 -15.81 33.39 -55.38
N VAL A 530 -15.48 33.83 -54.17
CA VAL A 530 -14.77 35.11 -53.93
C VAL A 530 -13.29 34.94 -54.24
N MET A 531 -12.70 33.81 -53.82
CA MET A 531 -11.32 33.45 -54.15
C MET A 531 -11.09 33.40 -55.67
N ALA A 532 -12.04 32.90 -56.46
CA ALA A 532 -11.95 32.86 -57.92
C ALA A 532 -11.82 34.25 -58.57
N ALA A 533 -12.42 35.29 -57.96
CA ALA A 533 -12.26 36.67 -58.40
C ALA A 533 -10.94 37.31 -57.94
N SER A 534 -10.40 36.86 -56.80
CA SER A 534 -9.17 37.39 -56.20
C SER A 534 -7.87 36.79 -56.75
N VAL A 535 -7.91 35.62 -57.38
CA VAL A 535 -6.71 34.99 -57.99
C VAL A 535 -6.46 35.54 -59.40
N PRO A 536 -5.22 35.97 -59.73
CA PRO A 536 -4.89 36.43 -61.08
C PRO A 536 -5.21 35.40 -62.17
N HIS A 537 -5.79 35.86 -63.27
CA HIS A 537 -6.02 35.02 -64.44
C HIS A 537 -4.70 34.78 -65.19
N GLY A 538 -4.45 33.54 -65.60
CA GLY A 538 -3.35 33.21 -66.50
C GLY A 538 -3.60 33.83 -67.88
N GLY A 539 -2.62 34.53 -68.44
CA GLY A 539 -2.72 35.05 -69.80
C GLY A 539 -2.95 33.89 -70.79
N GLY A 540 -4.05 33.92 -71.54
CA GLY A 540 -4.59 32.79 -72.30
C GLY A 540 -3.79 32.39 -73.54
N GLY A 541 -2.57 31.91 -73.34
CA GLY A 541 -1.65 31.46 -74.39
C GLY A 541 -0.72 30.32 -73.97
N GLY A 542 -1.07 29.57 -72.91
CA GLY A 542 -0.37 28.36 -72.50
C GLY A 542 -0.96 27.12 -73.19
N THR A 543 -0.10 26.30 -73.80
CA THR A 543 -0.48 25.00 -74.38
C THR A 543 -1.01 24.05 -73.29
N MET A 544 -2.00 23.21 -73.61
CA MET A 544 -2.49 22.17 -72.68
C MET A 544 -1.39 21.15 -72.38
N VAL A 545 -1.04 20.98 -71.10
CA VAL A 545 0.01 20.03 -70.62
C VAL A 545 -0.62 18.74 -70.07
N ASN A 546 -1.94 18.60 -70.17
CA ASN A 546 -2.77 17.73 -69.32
C ASN A 546 -2.57 16.22 -69.57
N ASN A 547 -1.77 15.85 -70.59
CA ASN A 547 -1.48 14.48 -71.02
C ASN A 547 0.03 14.18 -71.17
N THR A 548 0.94 14.93 -70.52
CA THR A 548 2.34 14.49 -70.42
C THR A 548 2.48 13.32 -69.43
N SER A 549 3.46 12.44 -69.66
CA SER A 549 3.74 11.31 -68.76
C SER A 549 4.10 11.78 -67.34
N SER A 550 4.70 12.96 -67.22
CA SER A 550 5.07 13.61 -65.96
C SER A 550 3.84 13.98 -65.11
N VAL A 551 2.76 14.49 -65.72
CA VAL A 551 1.49 14.77 -65.01
C VAL A 551 0.83 13.48 -64.50
N ALA A 552 0.76 12.44 -65.33
CA ALA A 552 0.19 11.15 -64.94
C ALA A 552 0.99 10.50 -63.79
N ARG A 553 2.32 10.52 -63.87
CA ARG A 553 3.22 10.00 -62.83
C ARG A 553 3.12 10.80 -61.52
N LEU A 554 3.04 12.13 -61.57
CA LEU A 554 2.84 12.94 -60.36
C LEU A 554 1.49 12.66 -59.67
N ARG A 555 0.39 12.47 -60.41
CA ARG A 555 -0.91 12.08 -59.81
C ARG A 555 -0.81 10.75 -59.06
N ALA A 556 -0.16 9.73 -59.65
CA ALA A 556 0.05 8.44 -59.00
C ALA A 556 1.00 8.49 -57.78
N LEU A 557 1.95 9.43 -57.74
CA LEU A 557 2.80 9.67 -56.57
C LEU A 557 2.04 10.41 -55.44
N LEU A 558 1.12 11.31 -55.78
CA LEU A 558 0.28 12.02 -54.80
C LEU A 558 -0.78 11.10 -54.18
N GLU A 559 -1.33 10.15 -54.94
CA GLU A 559 -2.20 9.09 -54.40
C GLU A 559 -1.47 8.21 -53.37
N GLN A 560 -0.18 7.92 -53.60
CA GLN A 560 0.68 7.26 -52.61
C GLN A 560 0.96 8.13 -51.37
N VAL A 561 1.00 9.46 -51.49
CA VAL A 561 1.11 10.36 -50.31
C VAL A 561 -0.15 10.27 -49.45
N GLU A 562 -1.34 10.38 -50.02
CA GLU A 562 -2.58 10.31 -49.23
C GLU A 562 -2.81 8.92 -48.64
N THR A 563 -2.41 7.86 -49.36
CA THR A 563 -2.36 6.48 -48.81
C THR A 563 -1.42 6.39 -47.60
N MET A 564 -0.21 6.96 -47.70
CA MET A 564 0.76 6.98 -46.60
C MET A 564 0.27 7.78 -45.39
N LYS A 565 -0.45 8.90 -45.59
CA LYS A 565 -1.07 9.64 -44.48
C LYS A 565 -2.10 8.79 -43.75
N ALA A 566 -2.98 8.11 -44.48
CA ALA A 566 -3.96 7.19 -43.90
C ALA A 566 -3.31 6.00 -43.16
N GLU A 567 -2.20 5.45 -43.67
CA GLU A 567 -1.38 4.48 -42.92
C GLU A 567 -0.91 5.07 -41.58
N ARG A 568 -0.42 6.32 -41.55
CA ARG A 568 0.09 6.95 -40.33
C ARG A 568 -0.98 7.27 -39.30
N ASP A 569 -2.15 7.72 -39.73
CA ASP A 569 -3.28 7.98 -38.82
C ASP A 569 -3.73 6.68 -38.12
N ALA A 570 -3.73 5.55 -38.83
CA ALA A 570 -3.99 4.23 -38.25
C ALA A 570 -2.91 3.84 -37.23
N ILE A 571 -1.62 3.98 -37.58
CA ILE A 571 -0.49 3.67 -36.68
C ILE A 571 -0.53 4.57 -35.42
N GLU A 572 -0.85 5.87 -35.54
CA GLU A 572 -1.04 6.76 -34.38
C GLU A 572 -2.17 6.27 -33.45
N CYS A 573 -3.26 5.74 -34.03
CA CYS A 573 -4.37 5.18 -33.25
C CYS A 573 -3.99 3.86 -32.54
N GLU A 574 -3.26 2.96 -33.19
CA GLU A 574 -2.79 1.71 -32.59
C GLU A 574 -1.76 1.97 -31.46
N LEU A 575 -0.79 2.87 -31.70
CA LEU A 575 0.19 3.31 -30.69
C LEU A 575 -0.50 3.86 -29.41
N LYS A 576 -1.58 4.63 -29.58
CA LYS A 576 -2.32 5.24 -28.45
C LYS A 576 -3.28 4.30 -27.73
N SER A 577 -3.82 3.29 -28.43
CA SER A 577 -4.85 2.39 -27.88
C SER A 577 -4.28 1.12 -27.23
N ALA A 578 -3.06 0.71 -27.60
CA ALA A 578 -2.43 -0.49 -27.02
C ALA A 578 -2.26 -0.38 -25.50
N THR A 579 -2.69 -1.42 -24.76
CA THR A 579 -2.54 -1.56 -23.31
C THR A 579 -2.06 -2.96 -22.94
N VAL A 580 -1.21 -3.04 -21.90
CA VAL A 580 -0.74 -4.29 -21.30
C VAL A 580 -0.60 -4.04 -19.81
N ASP A 581 -1.25 -4.86 -18.98
CA ASP A 581 -1.10 -4.83 -17.53
C ASP A 581 0.19 -5.56 -17.12
N MET A 582 0.92 -4.97 -16.17
CA MET A 582 2.18 -5.49 -15.61
C MET A 582 2.08 -5.81 -14.12
N LYS A 583 0.92 -5.62 -13.49
CA LYS A 583 0.68 -5.85 -12.04
C LYS A 583 1.10 -7.27 -11.62
N GLU A 584 0.62 -8.30 -12.33
CA GLU A 584 0.96 -9.70 -12.02
C GLU A 584 2.45 -10.01 -12.28
N THR A 585 3.00 -9.52 -13.39
CA THR A 585 4.42 -9.68 -13.77
C THR A 585 5.36 -9.12 -12.70
N PHE A 586 5.07 -7.93 -12.17
CA PHE A 586 5.88 -7.32 -11.11
C PHE A 586 5.64 -7.95 -9.73
N LEU A 587 4.42 -8.44 -9.43
CA LEU A 587 4.16 -9.21 -8.21
C LEU A 587 4.94 -10.54 -8.19
N ALA A 588 5.00 -11.26 -9.32
CA ALA A 588 5.82 -12.46 -9.46
C ALA A 588 7.33 -12.15 -9.30
N ALA A 589 7.83 -11.12 -9.97
CA ALA A 589 9.22 -10.70 -9.86
C ALA A 589 9.62 -10.23 -8.43
N LEU A 590 8.65 -9.75 -7.64
CA LEU A 590 8.87 -9.42 -6.23
C LEU A 590 8.96 -10.66 -5.35
N HIS A 591 8.13 -11.69 -5.60
CA HIS A 591 8.19 -12.97 -4.90
C HIS A 591 9.56 -13.65 -5.08
N ASP A 592 10.12 -13.58 -6.29
CA ASP A 592 11.46 -14.09 -6.61
C ASP A 592 12.60 -13.16 -6.11
N GLY A 593 12.26 -12.14 -5.32
CA GLY A 593 13.19 -11.31 -4.56
C GLY A 593 13.91 -10.22 -5.34
N ASN A 594 13.59 -9.99 -6.63
CA ASN A 594 14.26 -8.97 -7.44
C ASN A 594 13.39 -8.46 -8.60
N VAL A 595 12.64 -7.38 -8.36
CA VAL A 595 11.89 -6.66 -9.39
C VAL A 595 12.87 -5.94 -10.32
N LYS A 596 13.34 -6.62 -11.36
CA LYS A 596 14.16 -6.07 -12.45
C LYS A 596 13.33 -5.20 -13.41
N GLU A 597 12.67 -4.20 -12.84
CA GLU A 597 11.71 -3.27 -13.46
C GLU A 597 12.10 -2.92 -14.90
N HIS A 598 13.24 -2.25 -15.10
CA HIS A 598 13.68 -1.80 -16.42
C HIS A 598 13.78 -2.92 -17.46
N ALA A 599 14.23 -4.12 -17.08
CA ALA A 599 14.38 -5.23 -18.02
C ALA A 599 13.01 -5.79 -18.45
N LEU A 600 12.12 -6.00 -17.48
CA LEU A 600 10.74 -6.45 -17.70
C LEU A 600 9.94 -5.42 -18.51
N SER A 601 10.06 -4.14 -18.18
CA SER A 601 9.43 -3.03 -18.89
C SER A 601 9.90 -2.95 -20.34
N VAL A 602 11.21 -3.01 -20.61
CA VAL A 602 11.74 -2.97 -21.98
C VAL A 602 11.35 -4.22 -22.77
N GLU A 603 11.33 -5.41 -22.15
CA GLU A 603 10.90 -6.64 -22.84
C GLU A 603 9.41 -6.61 -23.20
N THR A 604 8.52 -6.24 -22.27
CA THR A 604 7.09 -6.14 -22.55
C THR A 604 6.77 -5.04 -23.57
N LEU A 605 7.38 -3.85 -23.43
CA LEU A 605 7.20 -2.77 -24.41
C LEU A 605 7.75 -3.16 -25.79
N GLY A 606 8.89 -3.84 -25.86
CA GLY A 606 9.44 -4.35 -27.12
C GLY A 606 8.54 -5.38 -27.81
N ARG A 607 7.89 -6.27 -27.03
CA ARG A 607 6.90 -7.23 -27.56
C ARG A 607 5.61 -6.56 -28.03
N ALA A 608 5.10 -5.56 -27.31
CA ALA A 608 3.83 -4.91 -27.60
C ALA A 608 3.93 -3.82 -28.69
N TYR A 609 4.99 -3.00 -28.67
CA TYR A 609 5.15 -1.83 -29.53
C TYR A 609 6.20 -2.02 -30.64
N GLY A 610 7.10 -3.02 -30.54
CA GLY A 610 8.12 -3.28 -31.56
C GLY A 610 7.58 -3.41 -33.00
N PRO A 611 6.44 -4.10 -33.25
CA PRO A 611 5.82 -4.13 -34.57
C PRO A 611 5.39 -2.75 -35.08
N LEU A 612 4.83 -1.90 -34.20
CA LEU A 612 4.42 -0.54 -34.53
C LEU A 612 5.63 0.37 -34.79
N GLN A 613 6.71 0.25 -34.00
CA GLN A 613 7.97 0.96 -34.25
C GLN A 613 8.58 0.60 -35.61
N HIS A 614 8.43 -0.65 -36.07
CA HIS A 614 8.86 -1.07 -37.40
C HIS A 614 8.00 -0.42 -38.49
N GLN A 615 6.67 -0.39 -38.34
CA GLN A 615 5.77 0.29 -39.27
C GLN A 615 6.04 1.81 -39.36
N VAL A 616 6.31 2.47 -38.23
CA VAL A 616 6.74 3.87 -38.19
C VAL A 616 8.03 4.07 -39.00
N LYS A 617 9.07 3.27 -38.73
CA LYS A 617 10.35 3.34 -39.44
C LYS A 617 10.19 3.12 -40.94
N ASP A 618 9.37 2.15 -41.34
CA ASP A 618 9.12 1.85 -42.75
C ASP A 618 8.33 2.97 -43.43
N SER A 619 7.35 3.57 -42.73
CA SER A 619 6.60 4.73 -43.22
C SER A 619 7.50 5.97 -43.41
N LEU A 620 8.54 6.14 -42.59
CA LEU A 620 9.56 7.17 -42.78
C LEU A 620 10.44 6.86 -44.01
N GLY A 621 10.92 5.61 -44.15
CA GLY A 621 11.73 5.19 -45.30
C GLY A 621 10.98 5.28 -46.64
N LYS A 622 9.68 4.93 -46.67
CA LYS A 622 8.81 5.13 -47.83
C LYS A 622 8.76 6.62 -48.24
N GLN A 623 8.68 7.54 -47.26
CA GLN A 623 8.58 8.97 -47.53
C GLN A 623 9.84 9.53 -48.21
N GLU A 624 11.05 9.13 -47.80
CA GLU A 624 12.29 9.65 -48.41
C GLU A 624 12.35 9.37 -49.91
N GLY A 625 12.04 8.13 -50.33
CA GLY A 625 11.95 7.76 -51.73
C GLY A 625 10.83 8.49 -52.47
N LEU A 626 9.64 8.55 -51.88
CA LEU A 626 8.47 9.21 -52.47
C LEU A 626 8.70 10.72 -52.68
N MET A 627 9.33 11.39 -51.72
CA MET A 627 9.71 12.81 -51.85
C MET A 627 10.73 13.04 -52.96
N ALA A 628 11.74 12.18 -53.09
CA ALA A 628 12.74 12.29 -54.14
C ALA A 628 12.13 12.11 -55.54
N ASP A 629 11.24 11.12 -55.71
CA ASP A 629 10.58 10.87 -56.99
C ASP A 629 9.55 11.98 -57.35
N ILE A 630 8.86 12.56 -56.36
CA ILE A 630 8.00 13.74 -56.54
C ILE A 630 8.84 14.96 -56.97
N GLN A 631 9.94 15.26 -56.28
CA GLN A 631 10.82 16.40 -56.63
C GLN A 631 11.43 16.26 -58.03
N LYS A 632 11.86 15.04 -58.39
CA LYS A 632 12.36 14.73 -59.74
C LYS A 632 11.27 14.91 -60.81
N THR A 633 10.13 14.24 -60.65
CA THR A 633 9.05 14.29 -61.65
C THR A 633 8.42 15.69 -61.74
N ASN A 634 8.44 16.47 -60.65
CA ASN A 634 8.02 17.88 -60.68
C ASN A 634 9.04 18.76 -61.41
N SER A 635 10.33 18.45 -61.34
CA SER A 635 11.36 19.16 -62.13
C SER A 635 11.22 18.85 -63.62
N GLU A 636 10.91 17.60 -63.97
CA GLU A 636 10.52 17.18 -65.33
C GLU A 636 9.29 17.98 -65.82
N PHE A 637 8.19 17.99 -65.05
CA PHE A 637 6.97 18.77 -65.33
C PHE A 637 7.19 20.30 -65.43
N VAL A 638 8.03 20.90 -64.58
CA VAL A 638 8.34 22.33 -64.63
C VAL A 638 9.15 22.67 -65.90
N SER A 639 10.01 21.76 -66.36
CA SER A 639 10.73 21.93 -67.64
C SER A 639 9.81 21.84 -68.87
N GLU A 640 8.76 21.02 -68.81
CA GLU A 640 7.69 20.97 -69.83
C GLU A 640 6.88 22.28 -69.89
N ARG A 641 6.83 23.04 -68.77
CA ARG A 641 6.00 24.25 -68.58
C ARG A 641 6.77 25.57 -68.80
N SER A 642 8.06 25.55 -69.11
CA SER A 642 8.98 26.69 -68.99
C SER A 642 8.84 27.82 -70.05
N GLY A 643 7.64 28.08 -70.55
CA GLY A 643 7.32 29.15 -71.51
C GLY A 643 6.28 30.18 -71.03
N GLN A 644 5.81 30.09 -69.78
CA GLN A 644 4.70 30.92 -69.27
C GLN A 644 5.17 32.29 -68.75
N GLY A 645 4.53 33.38 -69.21
CA GLY A 645 4.88 34.76 -68.86
C GLY A 645 4.43 35.22 -67.46
N HIS A 646 4.80 36.46 -67.08
CA HIS A 646 4.62 37.02 -65.73
C HIS A 646 3.21 36.91 -65.10
N ALA A 647 2.14 36.85 -65.90
CA ALA A 647 0.78 36.65 -65.40
C ALA A 647 0.62 35.27 -64.71
N ALA A 648 1.18 34.22 -65.31
CA ALA A 648 1.16 32.86 -64.74
C ALA A 648 2.00 32.77 -63.46
N GLN A 649 3.18 33.42 -63.44
CA GLN A 649 4.04 33.48 -62.25
C GLN A 649 3.33 34.14 -61.04
N ARG A 650 2.56 35.21 -61.28
CA ARG A 650 1.73 35.83 -60.21
C ARG A 650 0.60 34.92 -59.74
N ARG A 651 -0.07 34.24 -60.67
CA ARG A 651 -1.12 33.26 -60.35
C ARG A 651 -0.57 32.11 -59.50
N GLU A 652 0.57 31.55 -59.88
CA GLU A 652 1.27 30.49 -59.12
C GLU A 652 1.67 30.97 -57.72
N ALA A 653 2.20 32.19 -57.59
CA ALA A 653 2.56 32.77 -56.30
C ALA A 653 1.36 32.90 -55.35
N VAL A 654 0.19 33.33 -55.85
CA VAL A 654 -1.04 33.42 -55.04
C VAL A 654 -1.60 32.02 -54.70
N MET A 655 -1.49 31.04 -55.61
CA MET A 655 -1.86 29.65 -55.28
C MET A 655 -0.96 29.05 -54.20
N LYS A 656 0.35 29.34 -54.21
CA LYS A 656 1.29 28.99 -53.13
C LYS A 656 0.97 29.70 -51.81
N GLU A 657 0.62 30.99 -51.85
CA GLU A 657 0.16 31.75 -50.68
C GLU A 657 -1.07 31.10 -50.03
N LEU A 658 -2.09 30.77 -50.83
CA LEU A 658 -3.33 30.13 -50.37
C LEU A 658 -3.10 28.69 -49.86
N ALA A 659 -2.26 27.90 -50.54
CA ALA A 659 -1.91 26.55 -50.09
C ALA A 659 -1.22 26.56 -48.72
N ALA A 660 -0.23 27.43 -48.53
CA ALA A 660 0.48 27.59 -47.27
C ALA A 660 -0.42 28.18 -46.17
N ALA A 661 -1.33 29.10 -46.50
CA ALA A 661 -2.27 29.66 -45.53
C ALA A 661 -3.30 28.63 -45.03
N HIS A 662 -3.71 27.66 -45.84
CA HIS A 662 -4.55 26.54 -45.40
C HIS A 662 -3.80 25.66 -44.40
N ASP A 663 -2.56 25.32 -44.73
CA ASP A 663 -1.77 24.39 -43.91
C ASP A 663 -1.40 25.04 -42.57
N ALA A 664 -1.09 26.36 -42.58
CA ALA A 664 -0.97 27.18 -41.38
C ALA A 664 -2.30 27.33 -40.61
N PHE A 665 -3.45 27.42 -41.28
CA PHE A 665 -4.76 27.51 -40.61
C PHE A 665 -5.06 26.25 -39.81
N MET A 666 -4.86 25.07 -40.42
CA MET A 666 -5.06 23.78 -39.75
C MET A 666 -4.13 23.61 -38.54
N GLU A 667 -2.86 23.98 -38.69
CA GLU A 667 -1.89 23.91 -37.59
C GLU A 667 -2.23 24.88 -36.46
N LEU A 668 -2.56 26.15 -36.76
CA LEU A 668 -2.98 27.12 -35.74
C LEU A 668 -4.25 26.69 -35.02
N LEU A 669 -5.26 26.18 -35.74
CA LEU A 669 -6.50 25.70 -35.13
C LEU A 669 -6.26 24.49 -34.21
N SER A 670 -5.29 23.63 -34.54
CA SER A 670 -4.85 22.54 -33.65
C SER A 670 -4.14 23.09 -32.41
N ASN A 671 -3.13 23.95 -32.60
CA ASN A 671 -2.31 24.51 -31.52
C ASN A 671 -3.14 25.37 -30.55
N LEU A 672 -4.13 26.12 -31.05
CA LEU A 672 -5.05 26.91 -30.23
C LEU A 672 -6.00 26.04 -29.40
N ARG A 673 -6.52 24.94 -29.97
CA ARG A 673 -7.31 23.94 -29.22
C ARG A 673 -6.48 23.28 -28.12
N GLU A 674 -5.22 22.96 -28.42
CA GLU A 674 -4.28 22.38 -27.45
C GLU A 674 -3.93 23.36 -26.33
N GLY A 675 -3.63 24.63 -26.65
CA GLY A 675 -3.41 25.71 -25.69
C GLY A 675 -4.62 25.98 -24.78
N THR A 676 -5.83 26.05 -25.36
CA THR A 676 -7.07 26.19 -24.59
C THR A 676 -7.31 24.99 -23.67
N LYS A 677 -6.99 23.76 -24.10
CA LYS A 677 -7.04 22.58 -23.20
C LYS A 677 -6.02 22.71 -22.08
N PHE A 678 -4.76 23.00 -22.41
CA PHE A 678 -3.66 23.17 -21.46
C PHE A 678 -3.99 24.17 -20.34
N TYR A 679 -4.51 25.36 -20.67
CA TYR A 679 -4.85 26.36 -19.65
C TYR A 679 -6.06 25.96 -18.77
N ASN A 680 -6.99 25.15 -19.28
CA ASN A 680 -8.10 24.61 -18.48
C ASN A 680 -7.65 23.46 -17.55
N ASP A 681 -6.72 22.61 -18.00
CA ASP A 681 -6.12 21.57 -17.16
C ASP A 681 -5.22 22.20 -16.08
N LEU A 682 -4.41 23.20 -16.43
CA LEU A 682 -3.59 23.96 -15.49
C LEU A 682 -4.45 24.68 -14.44
N THR A 683 -5.62 25.22 -14.82
CA THR A 683 -6.57 25.86 -13.88
C THR A 683 -6.98 24.89 -12.77
N GLN A 684 -7.24 23.62 -13.09
CA GLN A 684 -7.62 22.60 -12.10
C GLN A 684 -6.45 22.28 -11.15
N ILE A 685 -5.24 22.15 -11.70
CA ILE A 685 -4.00 21.92 -10.92
C ILE A 685 -3.75 23.09 -9.94
N LEU A 686 -3.91 24.33 -10.41
CA LEU A 686 -3.69 25.52 -9.60
C LEU A 686 -4.76 25.70 -8.52
N ILE A 687 -6.04 25.41 -8.79
CA ILE A 687 -7.09 25.40 -7.76
C ILE A 687 -6.81 24.31 -6.69
N ALA A 688 -6.40 23.11 -7.11
CA ALA A 688 -6.03 22.04 -6.18
C ALA A 688 -4.79 22.38 -5.33
N PHE A 689 -3.87 23.19 -5.86
CA PHE A 689 -2.72 23.73 -5.12
C PHE A 689 -3.13 24.87 -4.17
N GLN A 690 -3.96 25.81 -4.62
CA GLN A 690 -4.51 26.90 -3.82
C GLN A 690 -5.28 26.39 -2.60
N ASN A 691 -6.10 25.35 -2.77
CA ASN A 691 -6.84 24.73 -1.67
C ASN A 691 -5.88 24.16 -0.59
N LYS A 692 -4.85 23.39 -0.99
CA LYS A 692 -3.85 22.84 -0.07
C LYS A 692 -3.08 23.92 0.70
N VAL A 693 -2.80 25.05 0.06
CA VAL A 693 -2.19 26.22 0.70
C VAL A 693 -3.17 26.92 1.65
N SER A 694 -4.43 27.07 1.26
CA SER A 694 -5.50 27.64 2.08
C SER A 694 -5.72 26.82 3.36
N ASP A 695 -5.82 25.49 3.25
CA ASP A 695 -5.97 24.56 4.37
C ASP A 695 -4.78 24.65 5.34
N PHE A 696 -3.55 24.71 4.81
CA PHE A 696 -2.34 24.93 5.60
C PHE A 696 -2.39 26.28 6.34
N CYS A 697 -2.66 27.38 5.63
CA CYS A 697 -2.74 28.72 6.22
C CYS A 697 -3.88 28.83 7.25
N PHE A 698 -5.00 28.13 7.04
CA PHE A 698 -6.09 28.04 8.01
C PHE A 698 -5.67 27.31 9.29
N ALA A 699 -5.09 26.11 9.17
CA ALA A 699 -4.58 25.36 10.32
C ALA A 699 -3.52 26.15 11.10
N ARG A 700 -2.60 26.83 10.39
CA ARG A 700 -1.60 27.72 10.97
C ARG A 700 -2.20 28.95 11.66
N LYS A 701 -3.35 29.45 11.18
CA LYS A 701 -4.12 30.52 11.82
C LYS A 701 -4.82 30.03 13.09
N THR A 702 -5.42 28.84 13.10
CA THR A 702 -6.02 28.24 14.30
C THR A 702 -4.95 28.02 15.39
N GLU A 703 -3.82 27.41 15.04
CA GLU A 703 -2.67 27.18 15.93
C GLU A 703 -2.07 28.52 16.43
N LYS A 704 -2.13 29.60 15.63
CA LYS A 704 -1.79 30.97 16.05
C LYS A 704 -2.79 31.50 17.09
N GLU A 705 -4.09 31.38 16.83
CA GLU A 705 -5.13 31.91 17.72
C GLU A 705 -5.19 31.17 19.06
N GLU A 706 -4.86 29.88 19.09
CA GLU A 706 -4.69 29.11 20.32
C GLU A 706 -3.46 29.58 21.11
N LEU A 707 -2.28 29.63 20.50
CA LEU A 707 -1.06 30.08 21.19
C LEU A 707 -1.19 31.53 21.71
N MET A 708 -1.88 32.40 20.97
CA MET A 708 -2.17 33.77 21.41
C MET A 708 -3.11 33.84 22.63
N LYS A 709 -4.09 32.92 22.75
CA LYS A 709 -4.96 32.84 23.94
C LYS A 709 -4.15 32.45 25.18
N ASP A 710 -3.25 31.47 25.04
CA ASP A 710 -2.40 31.02 26.15
C ASP A 710 -1.34 32.06 26.53
N LEU A 711 -0.73 32.74 25.56
CA LEU A 711 0.16 33.88 25.82
C LEU A 711 -0.56 35.01 26.56
N THR A 712 -1.79 35.34 26.15
CA THR A 712 -2.60 36.39 26.80
C THR A 712 -3.02 35.98 28.21
N ARG A 713 -3.40 34.72 28.44
CA ARG A 713 -3.69 34.17 29.77
C ARG A 713 -2.45 34.20 30.68
N GLY A 714 -1.29 33.81 30.15
CA GLY A 714 -0.02 33.85 30.87
C GLY A 714 0.41 35.27 31.26
N LEU A 715 0.16 36.27 30.41
CA LEU A 715 0.41 37.67 30.74
C LEU A 715 -0.59 38.21 31.79
N GLY A 716 -1.87 37.87 31.68
CA GLY A 716 -2.91 38.27 32.64
C GLY A 716 -2.64 37.78 34.06
N ALA A 717 -2.09 36.57 34.20
CA ALA A 717 -1.70 36.01 35.51
C ALA A 717 -0.55 36.78 36.19
N VAL A 718 0.35 37.40 35.43
CA VAL A 718 1.45 38.22 35.98
C VAL A 718 0.97 39.60 36.41
N ALA A 719 -0.04 40.16 35.72
CA ALA A 719 -0.57 41.49 36.01
C ALA A 719 -1.25 41.63 37.39
N GLN A 720 -1.68 40.53 38.02
CA GLN A 720 -2.23 40.55 39.38
C GLN A 720 -1.16 40.48 40.49
N ALA A 721 0.12 40.37 40.15
CA ALA A 721 1.21 40.11 41.10
C ALA A 721 1.95 41.37 41.62
N VAL A 722 1.39 42.58 41.47
CA VAL A 722 1.93 43.81 42.09
C VAL A 722 0.82 44.66 42.72
N ALA A 723 0.56 44.41 44.01
CA ALA A 723 -0.10 45.37 44.89
C ALA A 723 0.99 46.07 45.73
N PRO A 724 0.99 47.41 45.87
CA PRO A 724 2.00 48.11 46.66
C PRO A 724 1.76 47.92 48.17
N ASN A 725 2.82 47.56 48.91
CA ASN A 725 2.77 47.41 50.37
C ASN A 725 2.50 48.75 51.06
N LEU A 726 1.58 48.76 52.03
CA LEU A 726 1.50 49.83 53.03
C LEU A 726 2.45 49.53 54.22
N PRO A 727 2.99 50.55 54.92
CA PRO A 727 3.92 50.33 56.03
C PRO A 727 3.27 49.72 57.28
N GLN A 728 4.01 48.90 58.01
CA GLN A 728 3.65 48.42 59.34
C GLN A 728 3.81 49.53 60.40
N HIS A 729 2.91 49.61 61.38
CA HIS A 729 3.19 50.26 62.66
C HIS A 729 2.26 49.75 63.79
N HIS A 730 2.86 49.28 64.89
CA HIS A 730 2.24 48.79 66.14
C HIS A 730 1.31 47.55 66.03
N GLY A 731 1.35 46.52 66.89
CA GLY A 731 2.26 46.21 68.00
C GLY A 731 1.70 46.53 69.40
N GLY A 732 1.01 45.57 70.05
CA GLY A 732 0.55 45.74 71.43
C GLY A 732 -0.37 44.65 72.03
N VAL A 733 0.25 43.66 72.70
CA VAL A 733 -0.21 42.97 73.94
C VAL A 733 -1.68 42.49 74.11
N GLY A 734 -1.85 41.16 74.10
CA GLY A 734 -2.50 40.41 75.20
C GLY A 734 -4.02 40.15 75.19
N GLY A 735 -4.43 39.02 75.78
CA GLY A 735 -5.84 38.71 76.10
C GLY A 735 -6.21 37.22 75.93
N MET A 736 -6.53 36.53 77.03
CA MET A 736 -7.11 35.17 77.00
C MET A 736 -8.61 35.21 76.68
N THR A 737 -9.16 34.12 76.11
CA THR A 737 -10.29 33.30 76.65
C THR A 737 -10.82 32.31 75.60
N SER A 738 -11.87 31.54 75.92
CA SER A 738 -12.27 30.30 75.25
C SER A 738 -13.72 30.31 74.70
N ASP A 739 -14.03 29.20 74.00
CA ASP A 739 -15.33 28.48 74.02
C ASP A 739 -16.45 28.67 72.97
N LEU A 740 -16.92 27.50 72.51
CA LEU A 740 -18.28 27.08 72.13
C LEU A 740 -18.91 27.36 70.74
N ARG A 741 -19.96 26.55 70.45
CA ARG A 741 -20.60 26.24 69.15
C ARG A 741 -21.92 27.01 68.91
N ARG A 742 -22.33 27.24 67.65
CA ARG A 742 -23.74 27.05 67.17
C ARG A 742 -24.00 27.21 65.65
N GLU A 743 -25.01 26.46 65.16
CA GLU A 743 -25.84 26.64 63.93
C GLU A 743 -27.24 27.22 64.33
N PRO A 744 -28.32 27.44 63.49
CA PRO A 744 -28.67 27.04 62.08
C PRO A 744 -29.20 28.28 61.24
N PRO A 745 -30.18 28.32 60.27
CA PRO A 745 -31.14 27.35 59.67
C PRO A 745 -31.35 27.42 58.11
N GLN A 746 -32.60 27.60 57.61
CA GLN A 746 -33.10 27.55 56.20
C GLN A 746 -34.29 28.56 56.03
N ARG A 747 -35.08 28.75 54.94
CA ARG A 747 -35.36 28.09 53.62
C ARG A 747 -35.75 29.21 52.59
N PRO A 748 -36.75 29.21 51.62
CA PRO A 748 -37.81 28.28 51.15
C PRO A 748 -37.69 27.91 49.63
N ILE A 749 -38.81 27.75 48.87
CA ILE A 749 -38.93 27.18 47.49
C ILE A 749 -40.15 27.83 46.73
N PRO A 750 -40.18 27.93 45.38
CA PRO A 750 -41.41 28.15 44.57
C PRO A 750 -41.83 26.94 43.65
N PRO A 751 -43.11 26.84 43.20
CA PRO A 751 -43.68 25.62 42.55
C PRO A 751 -44.02 25.71 41.04
N THR A 752 -44.63 24.64 40.49
CA THR A 752 -44.89 24.38 39.05
C THR A 752 -46.38 24.35 38.63
N ALA A 753 -46.74 24.81 37.42
CA ALA A 753 -47.99 24.47 36.70
C ALA A 753 -47.94 24.79 35.17
N ALA A 754 -48.87 24.23 34.39
CA ALA A 754 -49.15 24.46 32.96
C ALA A 754 -50.67 24.12 32.70
N PRO A 755 -51.27 24.17 31.47
CA PRO A 755 -50.76 24.57 30.14
C PRO A 755 -51.72 25.49 29.31
N ALA A 756 -51.34 25.75 28.04
CA ALA A 756 -52.18 26.08 26.87
C ALA A 756 -52.94 27.44 26.78
N GLY A 757 -52.80 28.10 25.61
CA GLY A 757 -53.54 29.29 25.17
C GLY A 757 -52.94 29.87 23.89
N ALA A 758 -53.74 30.41 22.96
CA ALA A 758 -53.28 30.77 21.61
C ALA A 758 -53.10 32.30 21.39
N GLY A 759 -52.14 32.69 20.54
CA GLY A 759 -51.94 34.07 20.07
C GLY A 759 -50.84 34.17 19.01
N TYR A 760 -51.05 34.97 17.95
CA TYR A 760 -50.10 35.16 16.85
C TYR A 760 -49.14 36.34 17.11
N SER A 761 -47.86 36.22 16.72
CA SER A 761 -47.24 37.06 15.67
C SER A 761 -45.69 36.98 15.58
N GLY A 762 -45.17 37.00 14.34
CA GLY A 762 -43.92 37.65 13.91
C GLY A 762 -42.55 37.26 14.53
N GLY A 763 -41.74 36.47 13.81
CA GLY A 763 -40.29 36.37 14.03
C GLY A 763 -39.64 35.21 13.28
N LEU A 764 -38.56 35.46 12.53
CA LEU A 764 -37.80 34.42 11.80
C LEU A 764 -36.63 33.85 12.64
N PRO A 765 -36.33 32.54 12.56
CA PRO A 765 -35.37 31.89 13.45
C PRO A 765 -33.92 31.90 12.95
N TYR A 766 -32.97 31.91 13.90
CA TYR A 766 -31.59 31.45 13.69
C TYR A 766 -31.49 29.92 13.90
N PRO A 767 -30.67 29.19 13.13
CA PRO A 767 -30.36 27.79 13.39
C PRO A 767 -29.39 27.63 14.59
N MET A 768 -29.54 26.57 15.37
CA MET A 768 -28.77 26.33 16.60
C MET A 768 -27.52 25.46 16.40
N GLN A 769 -26.55 25.58 17.30
CA GLN A 769 -25.42 24.66 17.41
C GLN A 769 -25.84 23.34 18.10
N PRO A 770 -25.33 22.17 17.66
CA PRO A 770 -25.36 20.94 18.46
C PRO A 770 -24.30 20.97 19.57
N GLN A 771 -24.71 20.68 20.80
CA GLN A 771 -23.84 20.57 21.97
C GLN A 771 -23.19 19.17 22.02
N ASN A 772 -21.84 19.08 22.04
CA ASN A 772 -21.06 18.04 22.75
C ASN A 772 -19.54 18.23 22.55
N MET A 773 -18.80 18.54 23.63
CA MET A 773 -17.33 18.43 23.69
C MET A 773 -16.91 17.60 24.91
N PRO A 774 -15.98 16.63 24.77
CA PRO A 774 -15.22 16.09 25.89
C PRO A 774 -14.19 17.11 26.41
N ILE A 775 -13.81 16.98 27.69
CA ILE A 775 -12.82 17.84 28.36
C ILE A 775 -11.41 17.24 28.16
N PRO A 776 -10.37 18.06 27.84
CA PRO A 776 -9.02 17.55 27.57
C PRO A 776 -8.18 17.34 28.84
N TYR A 777 -7.28 16.34 28.82
CA TYR A 777 -5.90 16.44 29.35
C TYR A 777 -5.08 15.15 29.11
N ALA A 778 -4.11 15.20 28.20
CA ALA A 778 -2.90 14.37 28.19
C ALA A 778 -1.86 15.01 27.24
N VAL A 779 -0.60 15.15 27.66
CA VAL A 779 0.45 15.76 26.84
C VAL A 779 1.20 14.67 26.05
N PRO A 780 1.24 14.71 24.71
CA PRO A 780 2.07 13.80 23.92
C PRO A 780 3.54 14.28 23.89
N PRO A 781 4.53 13.37 23.89
CA PRO A 781 5.91 13.72 23.58
C PRO A 781 6.06 14.13 22.10
N GLN A 782 7.06 14.94 21.78
CA GLN A 782 7.25 15.46 20.41
C GLN A 782 7.52 14.33 19.40
N THR A 783 6.66 14.24 18.38
CA THR A 783 6.90 13.49 17.15
C THR A 783 7.51 14.40 16.07
N PRO A 784 8.35 13.87 15.16
CA PRO A 784 8.80 14.62 14.00
C PRO A 784 7.63 14.84 13.02
N TYR A 785 7.55 16.03 12.44
CA TYR A 785 6.56 16.35 11.40
C TYR A 785 6.89 15.59 10.10
N PRO A 786 5.88 15.06 9.38
CA PRO A 786 6.11 14.34 8.13
C PRO A 786 6.70 15.26 7.05
N GLN A 787 7.68 14.75 6.29
CA GLN A 787 8.09 15.35 5.03
C GLN A 787 7.04 15.03 3.97
N TYR A 788 6.47 16.05 3.32
CA TYR A 788 5.53 15.85 2.23
C TYR A 788 6.27 15.37 0.97
N PRO A 789 5.93 14.19 0.39
CA PRO A 789 6.54 13.73 -0.85
C PRO A 789 6.19 14.67 -2.02
N VAL A 790 7.12 14.78 -2.97
CA VAL A 790 6.97 15.65 -4.15
C VAL A 790 6.00 14.99 -5.15
N PRO A 791 4.93 15.67 -5.60
CA PRO A 791 4.09 15.15 -6.68
C PRO A 791 4.91 15.02 -7.96
N GLN A 792 4.95 13.83 -8.56
CA GLN A 792 5.37 13.68 -9.94
C GLN A 792 4.29 14.26 -10.87
N MET A 793 4.71 15.07 -11.83
CA MET A 793 3.87 15.59 -12.90
C MET A 793 3.77 14.55 -14.02
N PRO A 794 2.69 14.54 -14.83
CA PRO A 794 2.65 13.74 -16.05
C PRO A 794 3.76 14.21 -17.01
N GLN A 795 4.63 13.30 -17.46
CA GLN A 795 5.60 13.60 -18.52
C GLN A 795 4.93 13.46 -19.89
N GLY A 796 4.46 14.60 -20.40
CA GLY A 796 3.91 14.77 -21.74
C GLY A 796 3.91 16.26 -22.10
N TYR A 797 3.95 16.56 -23.38
CA TYR A 797 4.11 17.91 -23.94
C TYR A 797 5.45 18.58 -23.60
N TYR A 798 6.45 18.37 -24.47
CA TYR A 798 7.08 19.43 -25.27
C TYR A 798 8.18 18.85 -26.18
N THR A 799 7.98 18.92 -27.49
CA THR A 799 9.03 18.72 -28.50
C THR A 799 8.97 19.83 -29.54
N LEU A 800 9.72 20.91 -29.32
CA LEU A 800 10.08 21.88 -30.34
C LEU A 800 11.61 22.03 -30.33
N PRO A 801 12.31 21.84 -31.46
CA PRO A 801 13.77 21.83 -31.49
C PRO A 801 14.33 23.25 -31.41
N PHE A 802 15.42 23.44 -30.66
CA PHE A 802 16.22 24.67 -30.65
C PHE A 802 17.68 24.38 -31.07
N PRO A 803 18.38 25.34 -31.71
CA PRO A 803 19.75 25.12 -32.18
C PRO A 803 20.77 25.00 -31.03
N SER A 804 21.83 24.23 -31.25
CA SER A 804 22.89 23.98 -30.27
C SER A 804 23.82 25.18 -30.07
N GLY A 805 23.68 25.88 -28.94
CA GLY A 805 24.63 26.87 -28.43
C GLY A 805 25.24 26.41 -27.11
N GLY A 806 26.54 26.07 -27.10
CA GLY A 806 27.20 25.48 -25.93
C GLY A 806 27.67 26.51 -24.89
N TYR A 807 27.31 26.28 -23.62
CA TYR A 807 27.92 26.93 -22.45
C TYR A 807 28.08 25.91 -21.31
N GLN A 808 29.31 25.71 -20.83
CA GLN A 808 29.57 24.91 -19.63
C GLN A 808 29.64 25.81 -18.38
N PRO A 809 28.91 25.50 -17.29
CA PRO A 809 29.16 26.12 -15.98
C PRO A 809 30.38 25.46 -15.29
N PRO A 810 31.16 26.21 -14.48
CA PRO A 810 32.32 25.68 -13.77
C PRO A 810 31.94 24.86 -12.52
N PRO A 811 32.77 23.89 -12.08
CA PRO A 811 32.49 23.06 -10.92
C PRO A 811 32.68 23.82 -9.60
N GLN A 812 31.66 23.80 -8.72
CA GLN A 812 31.81 24.24 -7.33
C GLN A 812 32.26 23.09 -6.42
N GLN A 813 33.20 23.37 -5.52
CA GLN A 813 33.66 22.46 -4.47
C GLN A 813 32.80 22.64 -3.21
N TYR A 814 32.40 21.53 -2.59
CA TYR A 814 31.79 21.52 -1.25
C TYR A 814 32.82 21.16 -0.17
N PRO A 815 32.88 21.86 0.98
CA PRO A 815 33.77 21.50 2.09
C PRO A 815 33.28 20.24 2.82
N GLY A 816 34.11 19.21 2.89
CA GLY A 816 33.80 17.99 3.64
C GLY A 816 34.10 18.11 5.13
N TYR A 817 33.09 17.86 5.98
CA TYR A 817 33.30 17.65 7.41
C TYR A 817 33.73 16.20 7.70
N GLN A 818 34.87 16.02 8.37
CA GLN A 818 35.30 14.71 8.88
C GLN A 818 34.63 14.42 10.23
N GLN A 819 34.13 13.19 10.40
CA GLN A 819 33.77 12.60 11.69
C GLN A 819 34.69 11.39 11.92
N GLN A 820 35.39 11.36 13.06
CA GLN A 820 36.25 10.24 13.43
C GLN A 820 35.47 9.23 14.29
N TYR A 821 35.64 7.94 14.00
CA TYR A 821 35.25 6.85 14.90
C TYR A 821 36.50 6.05 15.32
N PRO A 822 36.60 5.64 16.59
CA PRO A 822 37.78 4.96 17.11
C PRO A 822 37.84 3.48 16.67
N GLN A 823 39.05 3.02 16.33
CA GLN A 823 39.37 1.63 15.99
C GLN A 823 39.55 0.76 17.24
N TYR A 824 39.28 -0.54 17.11
CA TYR A 824 39.72 -1.61 18.03
C TYR A 824 40.42 -2.73 17.23
N PRO A 825 41.47 -3.40 17.76
CA PRO A 825 42.37 -4.20 16.91
C PRO A 825 41.84 -5.61 16.59
N GLY A 826 41.95 -6.03 15.33
CA GLY A 826 41.64 -7.38 14.86
C GLY A 826 42.87 -8.32 14.79
N TYR A 827 42.62 -9.63 14.89
CA TYR A 827 43.64 -10.68 14.75
C TYR A 827 44.01 -10.95 13.27
N PRO A 828 45.23 -11.46 12.98
CA PRO A 828 45.68 -11.73 11.62
C PRO A 828 45.16 -13.06 11.05
N GLN A 829 44.86 -13.08 9.74
CA GLN A 829 44.70 -14.32 8.95
C GLN A 829 46.00 -14.70 8.21
N PRO A 830 46.28 -16.00 7.99
CA PRO A 830 47.43 -16.46 7.22
C PRO A 830 47.10 -16.91 5.78
N GLY A 831 48.01 -16.58 4.85
CA GLY A 831 48.39 -17.46 3.72
C GLY A 831 47.44 -17.59 2.52
N GLN A 832 47.78 -16.93 1.41
CA GLN A 832 47.29 -17.29 0.08
C GLN A 832 48.07 -18.50 -0.49
N GLN A 833 47.43 -19.32 -1.34
CA GLN A 833 48.08 -20.24 -2.26
C GLN A 833 47.66 -19.91 -3.72
N PRO A 834 48.54 -20.12 -4.71
CA PRO A 834 48.26 -19.79 -6.11
C PRO A 834 47.37 -20.85 -6.81
N PRO A 835 46.62 -20.47 -7.86
CA PRO A 835 45.69 -21.37 -8.53
C PRO A 835 46.40 -22.39 -9.46
N GLN A 836 45.95 -23.65 -9.41
CA GLN A 836 46.32 -24.67 -10.40
C GLN A 836 45.42 -24.58 -11.65
N GLN A 837 46.03 -24.76 -12.82
CA GLN A 837 45.33 -24.92 -14.09
C GLN A 837 44.77 -26.34 -14.21
N ASN A 838 43.67 -26.51 -14.96
CA ASN A 838 43.20 -27.82 -15.41
C ASN A 838 42.78 -27.77 -16.90
N PRO A 839 43.04 -28.81 -17.70
CA PRO A 839 42.78 -28.82 -19.16
C PRO A 839 41.33 -29.23 -19.52
N PRO A 840 40.91 -29.08 -20.80
CA PRO A 840 39.50 -29.17 -21.21
C PRO A 840 39.06 -30.51 -21.83
N TRP A 841 37.73 -30.62 -21.99
CA TRP A 841 36.93 -31.61 -22.75
C TRP A 841 36.76 -33.04 -22.16
N GLN A 842 35.55 -33.32 -21.67
CA GLN A 842 34.53 -34.03 -22.46
C GLN A 842 33.13 -33.51 -22.11
#